data_AF-A0A831V9X5-F1
#
_entry.id   AF-A0A831V9X5-F1
#
_cell.length_a   1.000
_cell.length_b   1.000
_cell.length_c   1.000
_cell.angle_alpha   90.00
_cell.angle_beta   90.00
_cell.angle_gamma   90.00
#
_symmetry.space_group_name_H-M   'P 1'
#
loop_
_entity.id
_entity.type
_entity.pdbx_description
1 polymer ?
#
loop_
_entity_poly.entity_id
_entity_poly.type
_entity_poly.pdbx_seq_one_letter_code
_entity_poly.pdbx_strand_id
1 'polypeptide(L)'
;AAVYSAYQGLYSDAVVSSVASAIALADAGQFREAAEYVRRAARALYEAARDVFERAKVAAERLAELFVEAVARVLAWVDEHKAYLFLTAAVAAGLIALSAAMSLWGLIELGRLAYAAAGLPLFVGLAETGERAAERFRALAERYERWRMDERTIDEVLKAPLRGEGPYAAFLRLAKSGSLPRPLAELGKALDKVEDEAKKDAAVVAALVLYRALVKNAEAYREWAGWFGWARGLVEKQEFIVTAEEVRRLRETHRRLEEAAEEVMRELNSVLASYSRSDLYERLRPLLEVDLKRAKGLAEARRGELSKFGGANMGTKAYAALLSIARGGIYGHAAMLLAGEGALADIVISTPRGAYNKAWRIADSRGEAVDPSRSPKGAANWEDRAASALLRYLLSRAVDEDLKFRRVGEKLDVFKAYGGVEARVDALKVGETAASSKAGEEESRRFVEEAKRRTPDLSGIDTAPQYLEWRATDVTSSEGRIVAGTAHPWQAAWYIALLGEPESIRGGANVTEEGIKPNVTAYWPLERENRILRESRWLESVLGRRVEGWRDLVDSIGWSQVLERVGELAGSIKPWIGPERADGAEKEGLMRRMLGELALFAHFAEARRGLGDGEWREERVKRLSRAVEALSGGRIRGEYAERLADLIILYAERRKEKTRKRIENLAEELAGVLKEDAKGVREEVWGLVDFALNDMHCLAEDCARDEVARKFVAPALELIMLDKAARGEFDGEETLLRFGEMYATALAGDGTVGPREVALTVGGELGGGAALLRLATLRLLNGLLPEDLKFDVRTYVGEGRYYRIAAYGKDAARLMRLLAASAPSAGGGYLSPKFEGFVGEAQVAVRLDRDSIRQTKGGLVAADLVISEGNVDVKYNVYLRHDVLLQFRSTDRGRVELAARLLRLAGVDAEVGRESGKDIWYVRATTDRLAAGRKELRDALAEIVKEALAKDWVNRETADRWLEKLESGRVLKEGWPKYLVRLAGGGSLEVKYRSTNPESIEREAQRLRAMGLEEGRHFTVKMPEGRDGYVSILKDGLMRAAWLSIRGSEEQRRLAAEFVEYILQRAEKEGDAVHEKALEIVRRGKEVGSLRLAGFEREVDGRLVKVIGGGARSEEGGSGRTLLRIKITAEVDGVRGDYEMTYGRYGKDNETKGYAYIREEADAERFSALVEVLTGKRPRIRRMKDGRIMIECGKEHLEGFARYTELADTIMTWLGEAGRR
;
A
#
# COMPACT_ATOMS: atom_id res chain seq x y z
N ALA A 1 2.31 7.81 27.52
CA ALA A 1 3.36 8.80 27.20
C ALA A 1 4.06 9.34 28.45
N ALA A 2 3.33 9.74 29.51
CA ALA A 2 3.93 10.19 30.78
C ALA A 2 4.73 9.10 31.54
N VAL A 3 4.30 7.83 31.50
CA VAL A 3 4.98 6.73 32.22
C VAL A 3 6.17 6.14 31.45
N TYR A 4 6.19 6.26 30.12
CA TYR A 4 7.32 5.79 29.28
C TYR A 4 8.54 6.71 29.41
N SER A 5 8.32 7.95 29.83
CA SER A 5 9.38 8.97 29.98
C SER A 5 10.05 8.94 31.36
N ALA A 6 9.44 8.27 32.35
CA ALA A 6 10.02 8.12 33.69
C ALA A 6 11.08 7.00 33.78
N TYR A 7 11.09 6.06 32.83
CA TYR A 7 11.93 4.84 32.91
C TYR A 7 13.29 4.95 32.19
N GLN A 8 13.57 6.07 31.52
CA GLN A 8 14.78 6.25 30.68
C GLN A 8 15.71 7.38 31.16
N GLY A 9 15.49 8.00 32.33
CA GLY A 9 16.44 8.95 32.90
C GLY A 9 16.72 10.19 32.03
N LEU A 10 15.73 10.66 31.28
CA LEU A 10 15.82 11.86 30.43
C LEU A 10 15.04 13.07 31.01
N TYR A 11 15.04 13.22 32.33
CA TYR A 11 14.83 14.52 32.96
C TYR A 11 16.21 15.04 33.35
N SER A 12 16.71 16.06 32.65
CA SER A 12 17.85 16.81 33.18
C SER A 12 17.37 17.55 34.43
N ASP A 13 18.19 17.58 35.49
CA ASP A 13 17.95 18.34 36.73
C ASP A 13 17.55 19.80 36.47
N ALA A 14 17.88 20.34 35.29
CA ALA A 14 17.55 21.69 34.85
C ALA A 14 16.04 21.95 34.65
N VAL A 15 15.25 20.97 34.17
CA VAL A 15 13.81 21.19 33.87
C VAL A 15 12.98 21.14 35.16
N VAL A 16 13.29 20.23 36.07
CA VAL A 16 12.62 20.12 37.38
C VAL A 16 12.95 21.32 38.27
N SER A 17 14.22 21.77 38.28
CA SER A 17 14.63 22.97 39.02
C SER A 17 13.98 24.25 38.50
N SER A 18 13.71 24.35 37.20
CA SER A 18 13.13 25.56 36.58
C SER A 18 11.62 25.69 36.80
N VAL A 19 10.89 24.57 36.79
CA VAL A 19 9.44 24.55 37.04
C VAL A 19 9.14 24.75 38.53
N ALA A 20 9.92 24.14 39.43
CA ALA A 20 9.79 24.37 40.87
C ALA A 20 10.09 25.84 41.26
N SER A 21 11.08 26.47 40.62
CA SER A 21 11.41 27.89 40.83
C SER A 21 10.33 28.83 40.28
N ALA A 22 9.71 28.50 39.14
CA ALA A 22 8.62 29.29 38.57
C ALA A 22 7.34 29.25 39.43
N ILE A 23 7.03 28.11 40.05
CA ILE A 23 5.89 27.97 40.97
C ILE A 23 6.16 28.76 42.26
N ALA A 24 7.38 28.68 42.81
CA ALA A 24 7.76 29.46 43.99
C ALA A 24 7.73 30.99 43.76
N LEU A 25 8.11 31.45 42.56
CA LEU A 25 8.06 32.87 42.18
C LEU A 25 6.64 33.36 41.89
N ALA A 26 5.77 32.50 41.37
CA ALA A 26 4.35 32.81 41.17
C ALA A 26 3.60 32.93 42.51
N ASP A 27 3.88 32.05 43.48
CA ASP A 27 3.34 32.16 44.84
C ASP A 27 3.86 33.39 45.60
N ALA A 28 5.05 33.90 45.24
CA ALA A 28 5.61 35.14 45.77
C ALA A 28 5.09 36.43 45.07
N GLY A 29 4.15 36.31 44.12
CA GLY A 29 3.58 37.45 43.39
C GLY A 29 4.49 38.02 42.28
N GLN A 30 5.63 37.37 42.00
CA GLN A 30 6.63 37.79 41.02
C GLN A 30 6.35 37.16 39.64
N PHE A 31 5.17 37.45 39.09
CA PHE A 31 4.63 36.80 37.90
C PHE A 31 5.46 37.04 36.62
N ARG A 32 6.17 38.17 36.53
CA ARG A 32 7.00 38.49 35.37
C ARG A 32 8.25 37.61 35.30
N GLU A 33 8.86 37.34 36.45
CA GLU A 33 10.04 36.47 36.57
C GLU A 33 9.65 34.98 36.50
N ALA A 34 8.49 34.61 37.06
CA ALA A 34 7.91 33.27 36.88
C ALA A 34 7.64 32.98 35.39
N ALA A 35 7.12 33.95 34.63
CA ALA A 35 6.89 33.81 33.20
C ALA A 35 8.18 33.64 32.39
N GLU A 36 9.28 34.32 32.76
CA GLU A 36 10.59 34.13 32.10
C GLU A 36 11.18 32.74 32.36
N TYR A 37 11.03 32.22 33.58
CA TYR A 37 11.47 30.87 33.90
C TYR A 37 10.64 29.79 33.19
N VAL A 38 9.31 29.97 33.11
CA VAL A 38 8.45 29.10 32.29
C VAL A 38 8.83 29.20 30.82
N ARG A 39 9.18 30.38 30.31
CA ARG A 39 9.61 30.58 28.93
C ARG A 39 10.94 29.89 28.63
N ARG A 40 11.91 29.92 29.55
CA ARG A 40 13.16 29.16 29.44
C ARG A 40 12.93 27.65 29.56
N ALA A 41 12.10 27.21 30.49
CA ALA A 41 11.74 25.80 30.65
C ALA A 41 11.01 25.28 29.41
N ALA A 42 10.03 26.02 28.88
CA ALA A 42 9.32 25.69 27.64
C ALA A 42 10.24 25.68 26.43
N ARG A 43 11.25 26.56 26.37
CA ARG A 43 12.26 26.57 25.29
C ARG A 43 13.23 25.39 25.40
N ALA A 44 13.61 24.99 26.61
CA ALA A 44 14.44 23.81 26.84
C ALA A 44 13.67 22.50 26.59
N LEU A 45 12.39 22.43 27.00
CA LEU A 45 11.46 21.34 26.68
C LEU A 45 11.20 21.28 25.17
N TYR A 46 11.07 22.44 24.51
CA TYR A 46 10.96 22.55 23.05
C TYR A 46 12.21 22.03 22.37
N GLU A 47 13.41 22.40 22.81
CA GLU A 47 14.67 21.90 22.21
C GLU A 47 14.89 20.40 22.46
N ALA A 48 14.51 19.89 23.64
CA ALA A 48 14.54 18.46 23.92
C ALA A 48 13.47 17.68 23.15
N ALA A 49 12.29 18.28 22.91
CA ALA A 49 11.20 17.68 22.13
C ALA A 49 11.39 17.86 20.61
N ARG A 50 12.21 18.83 20.17
CA ARG A 50 12.48 19.15 18.77
C ARG A 50 13.07 17.97 18.02
N ASP A 51 13.95 17.19 18.64
CA ASP A 51 14.51 15.96 18.06
C ASP A 51 13.50 14.79 17.95
N VAL A 52 12.40 14.85 18.71
CA VAL A 52 11.29 13.86 18.66
C VAL A 52 10.22 14.29 17.64
N PHE A 53 9.96 15.59 17.51
CA PHE A 53 9.00 16.17 16.53
C PHE A 53 9.59 16.35 15.12
N GLU A 54 10.91 16.46 14.96
CA GLU A 54 11.58 16.56 13.65
C GLU A 54 11.40 15.31 12.76
N ARG A 55 10.92 14.18 13.31
CA ARG A 55 10.59 12.98 12.52
C ARG A 55 9.18 13.00 11.91
N ALA A 56 8.48 14.14 12.01
CA ALA A 56 7.16 14.35 11.43
C ALA A 56 6.99 15.82 10.97
N LYS A 57 7.66 16.22 9.88
CA LYS A 57 7.26 17.41 9.11
C LYS A 57 6.33 16.95 8.00
N VAL A 58 5.09 17.45 7.87
CA VAL A 58 4.78 18.84 7.47
C VAL A 58 3.69 19.51 8.32
N ALA A 59 3.03 18.84 9.28
CA ALA A 59 1.94 19.47 10.04
C ALA A 59 2.38 20.21 11.33
N ALA A 60 3.57 19.93 11.88
CA ALA A 60 3.97 20.41 13.20
C ALA A 60 4.53 21.85 13.26
N GLU A 61 5.15 22.36 12.19
CA GLU A 61 5.71 23.73 12.17
C GLU A 61 4.61 24.80 12.15
N ARG A 62 3.54 24.58 11.39
CA ARG A 62 2.40 25.50 11.32
C ARG A 62 1.55 25.46 12.59
N LEU A 63 1.48 24.30 13.25
CA LEU A 63 0.90 24.15 14.58
C LEU A 63 1.76 24.81 15.66
N ALA A 64 3.09 24.78 15.54
CA ALA A 64 4.00 25.46 16.46
C ALA A 64 3.96 26.98 16.28
N GLU A 65 3.89 27.49 15.05
CA GLU A 65 3.64 28.91 14.77
C GLU A 65 2.28 29.35 15.26
N LEU A 66 1.20 28.60 14.98
CA LEU A 66 -0.14 28.92 15.48
C LEU A 66 -0.24 28.78 17.00
N PHE A 67 0.49 27.87 17.62
CA PHE A 67 0.56 27.73 19.08
C PHE A 67 1.35 28.87 19.71
N VAL A 68 2.49 29.28 19.13
CA VAL A 68 3.28 30.43 19.57
C VAL A 68 2.54 31.75 19.32
N GLU A 69 1.81 31.88 18.21
CA GLU A 69 0.99 33.04 17.87
C GLU A 69 -0.30 33.08 18.72
N ALA A 70 -0.91 31.93 19.02
CA ALA A 70 -2.03 31.84 19.97
C ALA A 70 -1.57 32.15 21.39
N VAL A 71 -0.42 31.63 21.84
CA VAL A 71 0.17 31.96 23.15
C VAL A 71 0.60 33.42 23.20
N ALA A 72 1.14 34.00 22.12
CA ALA A 72 1.50 35.41 22.04
C ALA A 72 0.27 36.34 22.02
N ARG A 73 -0.81 35.97 21.30
CA ARG A 73 -2.10 36.69 21.33
C ARG A 73 -2.80 36.57 22.68
N VAL A 74 -2.73 35.41 23.33
CA VAL A 74 -3.25 35.19 24.69
C VAL A 74 -2.45 35.98 25.71
N LEU A 75 -1.11 36.04 25.59
CA LEU A 75 -0.26 36.87 26.46
C LEU A 75 -0.48 38.38 26.24
N ALA A 76 -0.69 38.82 25.00
CA ALA A 76 -1.05 40.20 24.67
C ALA A 76 -2.45 40.58 25.20
N TRP A 77 -3.37 39.62 25.25
CA TRP A 77 -4.73 39.81 25.80
C TRP A 77 -4.77 39.76 27.33
N VAL A 78 -3.87 38.97 27.96
CA VAL A 78 -3.68 38.87 29.42
C VAL A 78 -3.05 40.14 30.01
N ASP A 79 -2.23 40.86 29.24
CA ASP A 79 -1.68 42.17 29.64
C ASP A 79 -2.78 43.25 29.75
N GLU A 80 -3.92 43.07 29.09
CA GLU A 80 -4.98 44.07 28.99
C GLU A 80 -6.15 43.84 29.99
N HIS A 81 -6.45 42.60 30.41
CA HIS A 81 -7.61 42.30 31.29
C HIS A 81 -7.32 41.25 32.37
N LYS A 82 -7.09 41.71 33.61
CA LYS A 82 -6.62 40.95 34.79
C LYS A 82 -7.32 39.59 35.09
N ALA A 83 -6.48 38.57 35.21
CA ALA A 83 -6.42 37.44 36.15
C ALA A 83 -7.52 36.34 36.25
N TYR A 84 -8.81 36.54 35.98
CA TYR A 84 -9.81 35.47 36.25
C TYR A 84 -10.06 34.51 35.06
N LEU A 85 -9.68 34.86 33.82
CA LEU A 85 -9.97 34.08 32.60
C LEU A 85 -8.86 33.10 32.17
N PHE A 86 -7.72 33.07 32.86
CA PHE A 86 -6.55 32.27 32.49
C PHE A 86 -6.83 30.74 32.55
N LEU A 87 -7.64 30.31 33.53
CA LEU A 87 -8.04 28.91 33.67
C LEU A 87 -9.06 28.48 32.61
N THR A 88 -9.97 29.37 32.21
CA THR A 88 -11.01 29.07 31.19
C THR A 88 -10.40 28.98 29.79
N ALA A 89 -9.40 29.81 29.48
CA ALA A 89 -8.69 29.80 28.20
C ALA A 89 -7.77 28.57 28.04
N ALA A 90 -7.15 28.08 29.11
CA ALA A 90 -6.33 26.87 29.07
C ALA A 90 -7.15 25.61 28.75
N VAL A 91 -8.39 25.53 29.25
CA VAL A 91 -9.34 24.44 28.94
C VAL A 91 -9.82 24.53 27.49
N ALA A 92 -10.09 25.73 26.99
CA ALA A 92 -10.49 25.94 25.59
C ALA A 92 -9.37 25.60 24.58
N ALA A 93 -8.12 25.98 24.88
CA ALA A 93 -6.96 25.61 24.07
C ALA A 93 -6.69 24.10 24.08
N GLY A 94 -6.91 23.43 25.23
CA GLY A 94 -6.84 21.97 25.33
C GLY A 94 -7.88 21.25 24.49
N LEU A 95 -9.12 21.75 24.45
CA LEU A 95 -10.21 21.19 23.62
C LEU A 95 -9.98 21.40 22.12
N ILE A 96 -9.42 22.55 21.72
CA ILE A 96 -9.12 22.85 20.31
C ILE A 96 -7.92 22.03 19.82
N ALA A 97 -6.89 21.84 20.65
CA ALA A 97 -5.75 20.96 20.34
C ALA A 97 -6.17 19.49 20.26
N LEU A 98 -7.10 19.04 21.11
CA LEU A 98 -7.68 17.69 21.04
C LEU A 98 -8.51 17.50 19.75
N SER A 99 -9.30 18.51 19.35
CA SER A 99 -10.10 18.49 18.11
C SER A 99 -9.23 18.50 16.84
N ALA A 100 -8.12 19.25 16.84
CA ALA A 100 -7.14 19.27 15.77
C ALA A 100 -6.33 17.95 15.70
N ALA A 101 -5.98 17.37 16.84
CA ALA A 101 -5.34 16.05 16.92
C ALA A 101 -6.27 14.90 16.47
N MET A 102 -7.56 14.97 16.79
CA MET A 102 -8.57 14.01 16.32
C MET A 102 -8.85 14.14 14.82
N SER A 103 -8.76 15.35 14.27
CA SER A 103 -8.91 15.61 12.83
C SER A 103 -7.69 15.17 12.02
N LEU A 104 -6.49 15.17 12.61
CA LEU A 104 -5.27 14.61 12.00
C LEU A 104 -5.18 13.08 12.11
N TRP A 105 -5.80 12.46 13.12
CA TRP A 105 -5.88 11.00 13.22
C TRP A 105 -6.88 10.39 12.22
N GLY A 106 -7.88 11.17 11.78
CA GLY A 106 -8.80 10.80 10.70
C GLY A 106 -8.16 10.61 9.31
N LEU A 107 -6.87 10.99 9.14
CA LEU A 107 -6.14 10.84 7.87
C LEU A 107 -5.32 9.54 7.75
N ILE A 108 -5.38 8.64 8.75
CA ILE A 108 -4.78 7.28 8.69
C ILE A 108 -5.82 6.21 8.24
N GLU A 109 -7.01 6.61 7.81
CA GLU A 109 -8.04 5.70 7.28
C GLU A 109 -7.89 5.33 5.78
N LEU A 110 -6.75 5.59 5.14
CA LEU A 110 -6.47 5.09 3.77
C LEU A 110 -6.16 3.58 3.69
N GLY A 111 -6.18 2.87 4.82
CA GLY A 111 -6.13 1.40 4.88
C GLY A 111 -7.45 0.69 4.48
N ARG A 112 -8.52 1.45 4.20
CA ARG A 112 -9.85 0.91 3.87
C ARG A 112 -10.16 0.81 2.37
N LEU A 113 -9.48 1.55 1.49
CA LEU A 113 -9.79 1.54 0.04
C LEU A 113 -9.13 0.41 -0.76
N ALA A 114 -8.26 -0.38 -0.15
CA ALA A 114 -7.72 -1.60 -0.77
C ALA A 114 -8.72 -2.77 -0.81
N TYR A 115 -9.91 -2.66 -0.17
CA TYR A 115 -10.86 -3.79 -0.04
C TYR A 115 -12.11 -3.71 -0.92
N ALA A 116 -12.32 -2.61 -1.66
CA ALA A 116 -13.56 -2.42 -2.44
C ALA A 116 -13.36 -2.30 -3.97
N ALA A 117 -12.12 -2.26 -4.46
CA ALA A 117 -11.83 -1.98 -5.89
C ALA A 117 -10.97 -3.04 -6.61
N ALA A 118 -10.77 -4.23 -6.02
CA ALA A 118 -10.11 -5.34 -6.71
C ALA A 118 -11.15 -6.37 -7.18
N GLY A 119 -11.61 -6.24 -8.42
CA GLY A 119 -12.30 -7.31 -9.17
C GLY A 119 -11.35 -8.43 -9.63
N LEU A 120 -10.41 -8.79 -8.76
CA LEU A 120 -9.49 -9.93 -8.85
C LEU A 120 -9.46 -10.54 -7.44
N PRO A 121 -9.42 -11.88 -7.28
CA PRO A 121 -9.39 -12.52 -5.97
C PRO A 121 -8.02 -12.28 -5.30
N LEU A 122 -7.81 -11.07 -4.77
CA LEU A 122 -6.49 -10.59 -4.35
C LEU A 122 -6.13 -10.88 -2.89
N PHE A 123 -6.96 -11.63 -2.16
CA PHE A 123 -6.58 -12.24 -0.89
C PHE A 123 -7.32 -13.57 -0.74
N VAL A 124 -6.83 -14.63 -1.39
CA VAL A 124 -7.38 -15.98 -1.18
C VAL A 124 -6.39 -16.94 -0.51
N GLY A 125 -5.18 -16.49 -0.28
CA GLY A 125 -4.31 -17.25 0.58
C GLY A 125 -4.61 -16.91 2.02
N LEU A 126 -4.94 -17.94 2.82
CA LEU A 126 -4.37 -18.14 4.16
C LEU A 126 -5.13 -19.20 4.99
N ALA A 127 -6.22 -19.79 4.50
CA ALA A 127 -6.96 -20.78 5.28
C ALA A 127 -6.15 -22.08 5.45
N GLU A 128 -5.70 -22.38 6.68
CA GLU A 128 -5.02 -23.63 6.97
C GLU A 128 -6.05 -24.78 6.93
N THR A 129 -5.85 -25.68 5.97
CA THR A 129 -6.63 -26.89 5.76
C THR A 129 -5.73 -28.06 6.11
N GLY A 130 -6.21 -28.94 6.98
CA GLY A 130 -5.46 -30.06 7.53
C GLY A 130 -6.32 -30.78 8.56
N GLU A 131 -6.14 -32.09 8.75
CA GLU A 131 -7.01 -32.89 9.62
C GLU A 131 -7.07 -32.31 11.03
N ARG A 132 -5.91 -31.98 11.61
CA ARG A 132 -5.84 -31.40 12.95
C ARG A 132 -6.45 -30.01 13.03
N ALA A 133 -6.33 -29.20 11.98
CA ALA A 133 -6.99 -27.90 11.92
C ALA A 133 -8.52 -28.07 11.87
N ALA A 134 -9.03 -28.97 11.02
CA ALA A 134 -10.44 -29.30 10.90
C ALA A 134 -11.03 -29.83 12.22
N GLU A 135 -10.31 -30.69 12.94
CA GLU A 135 -10.69 -31.15 14.28
C GLU A 135 -10.81 -29.98 15.27
N ARG A 136 -9.87 -29.03 15.25
CA ARG A 136 -9.92 -27.84 16.10
C ARG A 136 -11.12 -26.96 15.76
N PHE A 137 -11.42 -26.77 14.46
CA PHE A 137 -12.60 -26.01 14.02
C PHE A 137 -13.90 -26.68 14.47
N ARG A 138 -14.04 -28.00 14.29
CA ARG A 138 -15.20 -28.78 14.73
C ARG A 138 -15.38 -28.71 16.24
N ALA A 139 -14.32 -28.94 17.01
CA ALA A 139 -14.33 -28.89 18.46
C ALA A 139 -14.67 -27.49 19.00
N LEU A 140 -14.20 -26.43 18.34
CA LEU A 140 -14.54 -25.05 18.69
C LEU A 140 -16.03 -24.79 18.46
N ALA A 141 -16.56 -25.17 17.29
CA ALA A 141 -17.99 -25.03 16.96
C ALA A 141 -18.89 -25.73 17.97
N GLU A 142 -18.63 -27.01 18.25
CA GLU A 142 -19.42 -27.81 19.21
C GLU A 142 -19.40 -27.24 20.62
N ARG A 143 -18.25 -26.70 21.07
CA ARG A 143 -18.14 -26.06 22.39
C ARG A 143 -18.94 -24.76 22.45
N TYR A 144 -18.86 -23.90 21.44
CA TYR A 144 -19.54 -22.60 21.46
C TYR A 144 -21.05 -22.70 21.20
N GLU A 145 -21.52 -23.75 20.54
CA GLU A 145 -22.95 -24.10 20.56
C GLU A 145 -23.42 -24.56 21.93
N ARG A 146 -22.62 -25.40 22.62
CA ARG A 146 -22.95 -25.86 23.98
C ARG A 146 -22.88 -24.74 25.01
N TRP A 147 -21.97 -23.78 24.83
CA TRP A 147 -21.79 -22.65 25.72
C TRP A 147 -22.74 -21.50 25.44
N ARG A 148 -23.53 -21.56 24.36
CA ARG A 148 -24.49 -20.53 23.97
C ARG A 148 -25.36 -20.10 25.15
N MET A 149 -25.50 -18.80 25.30
CA MET A 149 -26.34 -18.16 26.32
C MET A 149 -27.26 -17.11 25.68
N ASP A 150 -28.25 -16.64 26.42
CA ASP A 150 -29.15 -15.59 25.96
C ASP A 150 -28.37 -14.28 25.68
N GLU A 151 -28.47 -13.77 24.45
CA GLU A 151 -27.82 -12.53 24.03
C GLU A 151 -28.26 -11.33 24.88
N ARG A 152 -29.50 -11.35 25.42
CA ARG A 152 -29.99 -10.29 26.32
C ARG A 152 -29.12 -10.15 27.57
N THR A 153 -28.57 -11.27 28.05
CA THR A 153 -27.69 -11.30 29.22
C THR A 153 -26.34 -10.62 28.92
N ILE A 154 -25.82 -10.79 27.70
CA ILE A 154 -24.59 -10.11 27.25
C ILE A 154 -24.85 -8.62 27.06
N ASP A 155 -25.98 -8.28 26.43
CA ASP A 155 -26.42 -6.90 26.21
C ASP A 155 -26.61 -6.16 27.55
N GLU A 156 -27.07 -6.82 28.61
CA GLU A 156 -27.18 -6.23 29.94
C GLU A 156 -25.84 -5.75 30.49
N VAL A 157 -24.76 -6.50 30.25
CA VAL A 157 -23.39 -6.13 30.66
C VAL A 157 -22.83 -5.06 29.73
N LEU A 158 -22.95 -5.24 28.42
CA LEU A 158 -22.42 -4.28 27.44
C LEU A 158 -23.13 -2.93 27.51
N LYS A 159 -24.42 -2.87 27.87
CA LYS A 159 -25.19 -1.62 28.01
C LYS A 159 -25.23 -1.10 29.45
N ALA A 160 -24.55 -1.75 30.41
CA ALA A 160 -24.49 -1.30 31.80
C ALA A 160 -24.02 0.17 31.97
N PRO A 161 -23.07 0.68 31.16
CA PRO A 161 -22.68 2.09 31.20
C PRO A 161 -23.81 3.09 30.96
N LEU A 162 -24.86 2.70 30.23
CA LEU A 162 -26.05 3.56 30.03
C LEU A 162 -26.86 3.76 31.32
N ARG A 163 -26.60 2.94 32.35
CA ARG A 163 -27.23 2.98 33.67
C ARG A 163 -26.24 3.44 34.76
N GLY A 164 -25.06 3.93 34.39
CA GLY A 164 -24.02 4.38 35.32
C GLY A 164 -23.22 3.27 36.01
N GLU A 165 -23.29 2.02 35.52
CA GLU A 165 -22.53 0.88 36.03
C GLU A 165 -21.43 0.48 35.03
N GLY A 166 -20.19 0.25 35.51
CA GLY A 166 -19.09 -0.19 34.66
C GLY A 166 -19.27 -1.62 34.12
N PRO A 167 -18.80 -1.96 32.91
CA PRO A 167 -18.95 -3.30 32.33
C PRO A 167 -18.44 -4.43 33.24
N TYR A 168 -17.32 -4.26 33.95
CA TYR A 168 -16.80 -5.24 34.89
C TYR A 168 -17.67 -5.41 36.12
N ALA A 169 -18.20 -4.33 36.69
CA ALA A 169 -19.12 -4.39 37.83
C ALA A 169 -20.41 -5.15 37.46
N ALA A 170 -20.97 -4.84 36.28
CA ALA A 170 -22.15 -5.54 35.76
C ALA A 170 -21.86 -7.02 35.48
N PHE A 171 -20.67 -7.34 34.97
CA PHE A 171 -20.22 -8.71 34.78
C PHE A 171 -20.07 -9.49 36.10
N LEU A 172 -19.53 -8.86 37.15
CA LEU A 172 -19.45 -9.48 38.49
C LEU A 172 -20.83 -9.73 39.10
N ARG A 173 -21.79 -8.82 38.88
CA ARG A 173 -23.19 -9.01 39.28
C ARG A 173 -23.80 -10.22 38.58
N LEU A 174 -23.56 -10.35 37.27
CA LEU A 174 -23.98 -11.50 36.49
C LEU A 174 -23.35 -12.81 36.98
N ALA A 175 -22.05 -12.79 37.31
CA ALA A 175 -21.33 -13.94 37.83
C ALA A 175 -21.87 -14.44 39.19
N LYS A 176 -22.47 -13.56 39.99
CA LYS A 176 -23.10 -13.91 41.28
C LYS A 176 -24.52 -14.48 41.13
N SER A 177 -25.21 -14.20 40.02
CA SER A 177 -26.62 -14.55 39.84
C SER A 177 -26.88 -15.91 39.16
N GLY A 178 -25.87 -16.65 38.71
CA GLY A 178 -26.06 -17.96 38.06
C GLY A 178 -24.78 -18.66 37.61
N SER A 179 -24.91 -19.87 37.05
CA SER A 179 -23.79 -20.62 36.48
C SER A 179 -23.39 -20.05 35.11
N LEU A 180 -22.24 -19.38 35.05
CA LEU A 180 -21.68 -18.85 33.81
C LEU A 180 -21.15 -19.96 32.88
N PRO A 181 -21.32 -19.84 31.55
CA PRO A 181 -20.59 -20.67 30.59
C PRO A 181 -19.09 -20.59 30.83
N ARG A 182 -18.38 -21.69 30.53
CA ARG A 182 -16.93 -21.82 30.84
C ARG A 182 -16.09 -20.62 30.36
N PRO A 183 -16.26 -20.05 29.16
CA PRO A 183 -15.49 -18.88 28.73
C PRO A 183 -15.66 -17.66 29.63
N LEU A 184 -16.87 -17.45 30.18
CA LEU A 184 -17.16 -16.34 31.07
C LEU A 184 -16.67 -16.64 32.50
N ALA A 185 -16.79 -17.88 32.98
CA ALA A 185 -16.22 -18.26 34.26
C ALA A 185 -14.68 -18.06 34.31
N GLU A 186 -13.98 -18.42 33.23
CA GLU A 186 -12.52 -18.21 33.11
C GLU A 186 -12.17 -16.71 32.93
N LEU A 187 -13.01 -15.94 32.24
CA LEU A 187 -12.87 -14.48 32.18
C LEU A 187 -12.87 -13.85 33.57
N GLY A 188 -13.80 -14.25 34.46
CA GLY A 188 -13.83 -13.77 35.85
C GLY A 188 -12.52 -14.02 36.60
N LYS A 189 -12.02 -15.26 36.57
CA LYS A 189 -10.74 -15.64 37.22
C LYS A 189 -9.53 -14.90 36.66
N ALA A 190 -9.53 -14.61 35.36
CA ALA A 190 -8.43 -13.88 34.71
C ALA A 190 -8.41 -12.40 35.12
N LEU A 191 -9.59 -11.80 35.33
CA LEU A 191 -9.74 -10.39 35.70
C LEU A 191 -9.39 -10.11 37.17
N ASP A 192 -9.44 -11.11 38.05
CA ASP A 192 -8.99 -10.99 39.45
C ASP A 192 -7.51 -10.57 39.56
N LYS A 193 -6.72 -10.84 38.53
CA LYS A 193 -5.27 -10.53 38.47
C LYS A 193 -4.96 -9.20 37.79
N VAL A 194 -5.97 -8.47 37.33
CA VAL A 194 -5.81 -7.15 36.70
C VAL A 194 -6.07 -6.09 37.77
N GLU A 195 -5.17 -5.14 37.96
CA GLU A 195 -5.37 -4.07 38.97
C GLU A 195 -6.13 -2.87 38.41
N ASP A 196 -5.92 -2.56 37.13
CA ASP A 196 -6.48 -1.38 36.46
C ASP A 196 -7.94 -1.61 36.03
N GLU A 197 -8.83 -0.81 36.60
CA GLU A 197 -10.28 -0.93 36.41
C GLU A 197 -10.73 -0.65 34.96
N ALA A 198 -10.10 0.31 34.27
CA ALA A 198 -10.40 0.56 32.86
C ALA A 198 -9.95 -0.60 31.97
N LYS A 199 -8.83 -1.27 32.31
CA LYS A 199 -8.42 -2.50 31.64
C LYS A 199 -9.37 -3.66 31.91
N LYS A 200 -9.96 -3.75 33.10
CA LYS A 200 -10.98 -4.77 33.39
C LYS A 200 -12.23 -4.56 32.54
N ASP A 201 -12.74 -3.34 32.51
CA ASP A 201 -13.91 -2.97 31.70
C ASP A 201 -13.66 -3.24 30.20
N ALA A 202 -12.52 -2.82 29.67
CA ALA A 202 -12.15 -3.08 28.28
C ALA A 202 -11.99 -4.59 28.00
N ALA A 203 -11.39 -5.35 28.92
CA ALA A 203 -11.22 -6.80 28.74
C ALA A 203 -12.57 -7.52 28.74
N VAL A 204 -13.52 -7.11 29.59
CA VAL A 204 -14.90 -7.63 29.58
C VAL A 204 -15.58 -7.35 28.26
N VAL A 205 -15.54 -6.10 27.78
CA VAL A 205 -16.17 -5.72 26.50
C VAL A 205 -15.57 -6.50 25.33
N ALA A 206 -14.25 -6.52 25.20
CA ALA A 206 -13.57 -7.22 24.11
C ALA A 206 -13.81 -8.73 24.13
N ALA A 207 -13.79 -9.36 25.33
CA ALA A 207 -14.02 -10.79 25.48
C ALA A 207 -15.48 -11.18 25.22
N LEU A 208 -16.46 -10.36 25.64
CA LEU A 208 -17.88 -10.61 25.39
C LEU A 208 -18.26 -10.47 23.92
N VAL A 209 -17.72 -9.46 23.23
CA VAL A 209 -17.93 -9.30 21.78
C VAL A 209 -17.27 -10.45 21.01
N LEU A 210 -16.05 -10.83 21.38
CA LEU A 210 -15.38 -12.00 20.80
C LEU A 210 -16.17 -13.30 21.05
N TYR A 211 -16.70 -13.48 22.26
CA TYR A 211 -17.57 -14.61 22.61
C TYR A 211 -18.84 -14.65 21.75
N ARG A 212 -19.52 -13.51 21.59
CA ARG A 212 -20.75 -13.41 20.78
C ARG A 212 -20.48 -13.78 19.31
N ALA A 213 -19.40 -13.27 18.74
CA ALA A 213 -18.99 -13.61 17.38
C ALA A 213 -18.68 -15.12 17.22
N LEU A 214 -18.00 -15.74 18.19
CA LEU A 214 -17.73 -17.18 18.17
C LEU A 214 -19.00 -18.03 18.27
N VAL A 215 -19.99 -17.61 19.08
CA VAL A 215 -21.29 -18.31 19.20
C VAL A 215 -22.11 -18.17 17.91
N LYS A 216 -22.22 -16.96 17.36
CA LYS A 216 -23.00 -16.71 16.14
C LYS A 216 -22.45 -17.44 14.91
N ASN A 217 -21.12 -17.55 14.82
CA ASN A 217 -20.43 -18.15 13.69
C ASN A 217 -20.03 -19.62 13.91
N ALA A 218 -20.54 -20.27 14.97
CA ALA A 218 -20.24 -21.67 15.27
C ALA A 218 -20.59 -22.62 14.11
N GLU A 219 -21.70 -22.38 13.43
CA GLU A 219 -22.12 -23.17 12.25
C GLU A 219 -21.12 -23.03 11.09
N ALA A 220 -20.63 -21.82 10.82
CA ALA A 220 -19.62 -21.57 9.79
C ALA A 220 -18.30 -22.29 10.09
N TYR A 221 -17.87 -22.33 11.35
CA TYR A 221 -16.69 -23.10 11.76
C TYR A 221 -16.88 -24.61 11.60
N ARG A 222 -18.10 -25.14 11.84
CA ARG A 222 -18.42 -26.55 11.60
C ARG A 222 -18.44 -26.87 10.10
N GLU A 223 -19.09 -26.02 9.30
CA GLU A 223 -19.17 -26.16 7.84
C GLU A 223 -17.76 -26.13 7.22
N TRP A 224 -16.90 -25.22 7.68
CA TRP A 224 -15.49 -25.16 7.29
C TRP A 224 -14.72 -26.46 7.61
N ALA A 225 -14.92 -27.03 8.79
CA ALA A 225 -14.34 -28.33 9.14
C ALA A 225 -14.85 -29.48 8.24
N GLY A 226 -16.08 -29.36 7.73
CA GLY A 226 -16.67 -30.32 6.80
C GLY A 226 -15.99 -30.36 5.43
N TRP A 227 -15.55 -29.20 4.92
CA TRP A 227 -14.86 -29.09 3.62
C TRP A 227 -13.55 -29.87 3.55
N PHE A 228 -12.82 -29.99 4.67
CA PHE A 228 -11.64 -30.86 4.73
C PHE A 228 -12.00 -32.34 4.54
N GLY A 229 -13.07 -32.81 5.17
CA GLY A 229 -13.57 -34.19 4.99
C GLY A 229 -14.04 -34.45 3.55
N TRP A 230 -14.72 -33.48 2.94
CA TRP A 230 -15.11 -33.53 1.52
C TRP A 230 -13.87 -33.65 0.61
N ALA A 231 -12.87 -32.78 0.79
CA ALA A 231 -11.65 -32.80 -0.03
C ALA A 231 -10.86 -34.09 0.14
N ARG A 232 -10.76 -34.62 1.37
CA ARG A 232 -10.12 -35.92 1.65
C ARG A 232 -10.82 -37.06 0.91
N GLY A 233 -12.15 -37.13 0.97
CA GLY A 233 -12.93 -38.13 0.24
C GLY A 233 -12.84 -38.02 -1.29
N LEU A 234 -12.44 -36.86 -1.83
CA LEU A 234 -12.16 -36.70 -3.26
C LEU A 234 -10.76 -37.19 -3.64
N VAL A 235 -9.72 -36.79 -2.90
CA VAL A 235 -8.32 -37.14 -3.24
C VAL A 235 -7.97 -38.62 -3.03
N GLU A 236 -8.80 -39.35 -2.28
CA GLU A 236 -8.75 -40.82 -2.20
C GLU A 236 -9.11 -41.49 -3.54
N LYS A 237 -9.88 -40.82 -4.41
CA LYS A 237 -10.28 -41.34 -5.72
C LYS A 237 -9.18 -41.15 -6.75
N GLN A 238 -9.08 -42.09 -7.68
CA GLN A 238 -8.12 -41.99 -8.80
C GLN A 238 -8.50 -40.87 -9.80
N GLU A 239 -9.79 -40.60 -9.95
CA GLU A 239 -10.34 -39.54 -10.80
C GLU A 239 -11.61 -38.97 -10.16
N PHE A 240 -11.77 -37.64 -10.16
CA PHE A 240 -12.95 -36.96 -9.61
C PHE A 240 -13.21 -35.62 -10.31
N ILE A 241 -14.44 -35.11 -10.20
CA ILE A 241 -14.87 -33.81 -10.74
C ILE A 241 -15.25 -32.91 -9.56
N VAL A 242 -14.83 -31.65 -9.61
CA VAL A 242 -15.28 -30.58 -8.72
C VAL A 242 -16.06 -29.59 -9.58
N THR A 243 -17.34 -29.40 -9.23
CA THR A 243 -18.23 -28.51 -9.97
C THR A 243 -17.97 -27.04 -9.62
N ALA A 244 -18.29 -26.12 -10.54
CA ALA A 244 -18.19 -24.68 -10.27
C ALA A 244 -19.05 -24.25 -9.06
N GLU A 245 -20.21 -24.89 -8.85
CA GLU A 245 -21.09 -24.66 -7.71
C GLU A 245 -20.45 -25.09 -6.37
N GLU A 246 -19.74 -26.22 -6.31
CA GLU A 246 -19.02 -26.63 -5.11
C GLU A 246 -17.89 -25.64 -4.75
N VAL A 247 -17.16 -25.13 -5.75
CA VAL A 247 -16.14 -24.10 -5.53
C VAL A 247 -16.75 -22.81 -4.99
N ARG A 248 -17.92 -22.42 -5.52
CA ARG A 248 -18.65 -21.25 -5.04
C ARG A 248 -19.09 -21.40 -3.59
N ARG A 249 -19.63 -22.57 -3.19
CA ARG A 249 -20.03 -22.85 -1.80
C ARG A 249 -18.85 -22.88 -0.84
N LEU A 250 -17.72 -23.46 -1.26
CA LEU A 250 -16.48 -23.44 -0.48
C LEU A 250 -16.03 -22.00 -0.19
N ARG A 251 -16.07 -21.13 -1.21
CA ARG A 251 -15.74 -19.70 -1.04
C ARG A 251 -16.72 -18.96 -0.16
N GLU A 252 -18.01 -19.24 -0.30
CA GLU A 252 -19.03 -18.63 0.56
C GLU A 252 -18.80 -19.01 2.03
N THR A 253 -18.47 -20.28 2.30
CA THR A 253 -18.11 -20.75 3.65
C THR A 253 -16.86 -20.03 4.18
N HIS A 254 -15.82 -19.91 3.36
CA HIS A 254 -14.60 -19.18 3.74
C HIS A 254 -14.89 -17.68 4.02
N ARG A 255 -15.71 -17.04 3.18
CA ARG A 255 -16.11 -15.63 3.36
C ARG A 255 -16.84 -15.41 4.68
N ARG A 256 -17.73 -16.32 5.09
CA ARG A 256 -18.42 -16.26 6.40
C ARG A 256 -17.44 -16.29 7.58
N LEU A 257 -16.28 -16.95 7.45
CA LEU A 257 -15.24 -16.90 8.49
C LEU A 257 -14.58 -15.53 8.60
N GLU A 258 -14.35 -14.84 7.47
CA GLU A 258 -13.83 -13.47 7.48
C GLU A 258 -14.87 -12.48 8.01
N GLU A 259 -16.14 -12.66 7.65
CA GLU A 259 -17.27 -11.86 8.13
C GLU A 259 -17.39 -11.89 9.67
N ALA A 260 -17.01 -13.00 10.32
CA ALA A 260 -17.00 -13.10 11.79
C ALA A 260 -16.02 -12.09 12.44
N ALA A 261 -14.88 -11.81 11.81
CA ALA A 261 -13.96 -10.79 12.29
C ALA A 261 -14.56 -9.39 12.11
N GLU A 262 -15.20 -9.13 10.96
CA GLU A 262 -15.89 -7.86 10.74
C GLU A 262 -17.03 -7.62 11.73
N GLU A 263 -17.75 -8.66 12.12
CA GLU A 263 -18.79 -8.59 13.14
C GLU A 263 -18.23 -8.10 14.48
N VAL A 264 -17.07 -8.60 14.93
CA VAL A 264 -16.39 -8.10 16.14
C VAL A 264 -16.11 -6.60 16.04
N MET A 265 -15.60 -6.13 14.91
CA MET A 265 -15.33 -4.69 14.73
C MET A 265 -16.63 -3.87 14.75
N ARG A 266 -17.68 -4.31 14.04
CA ARG A 266 -18.98 -3.62 14.00
C ARG A 266 -19.60 -3.55 15.40
N GLU A 267 -19.56 -4.65 16.16
CA GLU A 267 -20.06 -4.70 17.53
C GLU A 267 -19.24 -3.81 18.47
N LEU A 268 -17.90 -3.87 18.42
CA LEU A 268 -17.04 -2.99 19.23
C LEU A 268 -17.31 -1.50 18.95
N ASN A 269 -17.47 -1.12 17.68
CA ASN A 269 -17.81 0.25 17.29
C ASN A 269 -19.20 0.65 17.78
N SER A 270 -20.19 -0.24 17.70
CA SER A 270 -21.54 -0.02 18.23
C SER A 270 -21.54 0.18 19.75
N VAL A 271 -20.77 -0.65 20.47
CA VAL A 271 -20.59 -0.53 21.92
C VAL A 271 -19.91 0.79 22.28
N LEU A 272 -18.80 1.13 21.62
CA LEU A 272 -18.12 2.42 21.83
C LEU A 272 -19.02 3.61 21.52
N ALA A 273 -19.80 3.56 20.44
CA ALA A 273 -20.75 4.61 20.10
C ALA A 273 -21.83 4.78 21.19
N SER A 274 -22.28 3.68 21.79
CA SER A 274 -23.24 3.73 22.91
C SER A 274 -22.65 4.39 24.16
N TYR A 275 -21.31 4.34 24.33
CA TYR A 275 -20.62 4.96 25.47
C TYR A 275 -20.33 6.45 25.27
N SER A 276 -20.56 7.01 24.08
CA SER A 276 -20.22 8.41 23.72
C SER A 276 -20.76 9.48 24.69
N ARG A 277 -21.79 9.16 25.49
CA ARG A 277 -22.39 10.05 26.50
C ARG A 277 -21.88 9.80 27.93
N SER A 278 -20.94 8.88 28.13
CA SER A 278 -20.31 8.54 29.40
C SER A 278 -18.82 8.89 29.38
N ASP A 279 -18.31 9.27 30.55
CA ASP A 279 -16.88 9.41 30.87
C ASP A 279 -16.05 8.15 30.58
N LEU A 280 -16.69 6.99 30.46
CA LEU A 280 -16.06 5.72 30.07
C LEU A 280 -15.60 5.70 28.61
N TYR A 281 -16.18 6.50 27.71
CA TYR A 281 -15.79 6.52 26.30
C TYR A 281 -14.31 6.88 26.13
N GLU A 282 -13.87 7.99 26.71
CA GLU A 282 -12.48 8.45 26.61
C GLU A 282 -11.50 7.48 27.29
N ARG A 283 -11.95 6.74 28.32
CA ARG A 283 -11.14 5.73 29.03
C ARG A 283 -11.00 4.43 28.23
N LEU A 284 -12.07 3.97 27.57
CA LEU A 284 -12.12 2.65 26.91
C LEU A 284 -11.77 2.70 25.42
N ARG A 285 -12.00 3.83 24.73
CA ARG A 285 -11.71 3.97 23.28
C ARG A 285 -10.28 3.55 22.92
N PRO A 286 -9.19 4.00 23.59
CA PRO A 286 -7.84 3.60 23.22
C PRO A 286 -7.55 2.09 23.38
N LEU A 287 -8.34 1.40 24.22
CA LEU A 287 -8.18 -0.03 24.51
C LEU A 287 -9.03 -0.91 23.58
N LEU A 288 -10.12 -0.39 23.03
CA LEU A 288 -11.13 -1.15 22.26
C LEU A 288 -11.21 -0.77 20.77
N GLU A 289 -10.77 0.42 20.39
CA GLU A 289 -10.78 0.86 18.99
C GLU A 289 -9.85 0.01 18.14
N VAL A 290 -10.35 -0.54 17.03
CA VAL A 290 -9.61 -1.49 16.19
C VAL A 290 -8.68 -0.76 15.24
N ASP A 291 -7.35 -0.92 15.41
CA ASP A 291 -6.35 -0.50 14.42
C ASP A 291 -6.26 -1.57 13.32
N LEU A 292 -6.99 -1.36 12.22
CA LEU A 292 -7.08 -2.30 11.10
C LEU A 292 -5.72 -2.68 10.52
N LYS A 293 -4.78 -1.73 10.41
CA LYS A 293 -3.45 -1.99 9.84
C LYS A 293 -2.66 -2.90 10.76
N ARG A 294 -2.65 -2.61 12.06
CA ARG A 294 -1.98 -3.44 13.06
C ARG A 294 -2.66 -4.80 13.21
N ALA A 295 -3.98 -4.87 13.10
CA ALA A 295 -4.73 -6.12 13.22
C ALA A 295 -4.48 -7.07 12.04
N LYS A 296 -4.47 -6.55 10.80
CA LYS A 296 -4.10 -7.34 9.61
C LYS A 296 -2.66 -7.85 9.71
N GLY A 297 -1.72 -6.97 10.07
CA GLY A 297 -0.33 -7.37 10.27
C GLY A 297 -0.16 -8.43 11.37
N LEU A 298 -0.92 -8.33 12.47
CA LEU A 298 -0.92 -9.34 13.52
C LEU A 298 -1.55 -10.66 13.06
N ALA A 299 -2.62 -10.60 12.26
CA ALA A 299 -3.30 -11.78 11.75
C ALA A 299 -2.41 -12.63 10.82
N GLU A 300 -1.48 -11.98 10.11
CA GLU A 300 -0.54 -12.58 9.15
C GLU A 300 0.86 -12.84 9.74
N ALA A 301 1.12 -12.37 10.96
CA ALA A 301 2.44 -12.40 11.57
C ALA A 301 2.96 -13.84 11.76
N ARG A 302 4.25 -14.08 11.47
CA ARG A 302 4.91 -15.33 11.83
C ARG A 302 5.24 -15.40 13.33
N ARG A 303 5.55 -16.61 13.84
CA ARG A 303 5.90 -16.83 15.27
C ARG A 303 6.95 -15.84 15.80
N GLY A 304 8.00 -15.57 15.01
CA GLY A 304 9.09 -14.65 15.38
C GLY A 304 8.68 -13.17 15.37
N GLU A 305 7.57 -12.84 14.72
CA GLU A 305 7.12 -11.47 14.48
C GLU A 305 6.03 -11.02 15.46
N LEU A 306 5.41 -11.95 16.20
CA LEU A 306 4.40 -11.63 17.22
C LEU A 306 4.88 -10.62 18.26
N SER A 307 6.19 -10.53 18.52
CA SER A 307 6.78 -9.53 19.41
C SER A 307 6.66 -8.10 18.87
N LYS A 308 6.67 -7.92 17.54
CA LYS A 308 6.49 -6.61 16.88
C LYS A 308 5.11 -6.00 17.18
N PHE A 309 4.13 -6.84 17.52
CA PHE A 309 2.75 -6.44 17.81
C PHE A 309 2.44 -6.34 19.32
N GLY A 310 3.46 -6.26 20.18
CA GLY A 310 3.30 -6.15 21.64
C GLY A 310 2.39 -4.99 22.09
N GLY A 311 2.31 -3.92 21.31
CA GLY A 311 1.45 -2.75 21.58
C GLY A 311 0.03 -2.82 21.01
N ALA A 312 -0.43 -3.94 20.47
CA ALA A 312 -1.83 -4.07 20.03
C ALA A 312 -2.79 -3.93 21.22
N ASN A 313 -3.88 -3.16 21.07
CA ASN A 313 -4.91 -3.02 22.09
C ASN A 313 -5.88 -4.22 22.09
N MET A 314 -6.81 -4.28 23.05
CA MET A 314 -7.69 -5.43 23.26
C MET A 314 -8.67 -5.63 22.09
N GLY A 315 -9.25 -4.55 21.56
CA GLY A 315 -10.13 -4.63 20.40
C GLY A 315 -9.41 -5.10 19.13
N THR A 316 -8.21 -4.56 18.87
CA THR A 316 -7.33 -4.98 17.78
C THR A 316 -6.97 -6.46 17.88
N LYS A 317 -6.66 -6.97 19.08
CA LYS A 317 -6.38 -8.40 19.30
C LYS A 317 -7.61 -9.29 19.09
N ALA A 318 -8.80 -8.86 19.53
CA ALA A 318 -10.04 -9.60 19.34
C ALA A 318 -10.38 -9.74 17.84
N TYR A 319 -10.31 -8.63 17.10
CA TYR A 319 -10.50 -8.64 15.64
C TYR A 319 -9.43 -9.49 14.93
N ALA A 320 -8.15 -9.28 15.27
CA ALA A 320 -7.05 -10.03 14.68
C ALA A 320 -7.12 -11.53 14.98
N ALA A 321 -7.66 -11.94 16.12
CA ALA A 321 -7.82 -13.35 16.46
C ALA A 321 -8.73 -14.07 15.46
N LEU A 322 -9.94 -13.55 15.20
CA LEU A 322 -10.87 -14.17 14.24
C LEU A 322 -10.38 -14.03 12.80
N LEU A 323 -9.81 -12.88 12.45
CA LEU A 323 -9.24 -12.68 11.12
C LEU A 323 -8.09 -13.67 10.87
N SER A 324 -7.22 -13.88 11.86
CA SER A 324 -6.13 -14.85 11.78
C SER A 324 -6.63 -16.29 11.76
N ILE A 325 -7.81 -16.59 12.31
CA ILE A 325 -8.44 -17.92 12.18
C ILE A 325 -8.90 -18.16 10.73
N ALA A 326 -9.61 -17.20 10.13
CA ALA A 326 -10.04 -17.29 8.74
C ALA A 326 -8.85 -17.35 7.77
N ARG A 327 -7.75 -16.72 8.19
CA ARG A 327 -6.47 -16.65 7.51
C ARG A 327 -5.40 -17.55 8.13
N GLY A 328 -5.73 -18.68 8.74
CA GLY A 328 -4.75 -19.72 9.15
C GLY A 328 -3.41 -19.22 9.71
N GLY A 329 -3.41 -18.12 10.46
CA GLY A 329 -2.22 -17.46 10.94
C GLY A 329 -1.85 -18.03 12.30
N ILE A 330 -0.57 -17.92 12.67
CA ILE A 330 -0.08 -18.49 13.92
C ILE A 330 -0.79 -17.92 15.17
N TYR A 331 -1.25 -16.66 15.06
CA TYR A 331 -2.02 -16.01 16.12
C TYR A 331 -3.44 -16.58 16.21
N GLY A 332 -4.07 -16.89 15.07
CA GLY A 332 -5.36 -17.56 14.96
C GLY A 332 -5.32 -18.96 15.55
N HIS A 333 -4.27 -19.75 15.27
CA HIS A 333 -4.10 -21.07 15.89
C HIS A 333 -3.95 -20.99 17.41
N ALA A 334 -3.19 -20.00 17.90
CA ALA A 334 -3.11 -19.73 19.33
C ALA A 334 -4.48 -19.34 19.90
N ALA A 335 -5.23 -18.49 19.19
CA ALA A 335 -6.57 -18.07 19.58
C ALA A 335 -7.57 -19.23 19.62
N MET A 336 -7.56 -20.16 18.66
CA MET A 336 -8.43 -21.35 18.67
C MET A 336 -8.17 -22.23 19.89
N LEU A 337 -6.90 -22.45 20.25
CA LEU A 337 -6.55 -23.26 21.43
C LEU A 337 -7.03 -22.60 22.72
N LEU A 338 -6.81 -21.29 22.86
CA LEU A 338 -7.27 -20.53 24.03
C LEU A 338 -8.79 -20.46 24.10
N ALA A 339 -9.46 -20.14 22.98
CA ALA A 339 -10.91 -20.10 22.88
C ALA A 339 -11.54 -21.48 23.17
N GLY A 340 -10.90 -22.56 22.70
CA GLY A 340 -11.30 -23.93 22.98
C GLY A 340 -11.26 -24.27 24.47
N GLU A 341 -10.33 -23.72 25.25
CA GLU A 341 -10.29 -23.88 26.72
C GLU A 341 -11.19 -22.88 27.48
N GLY A 342 -11.82 -21.94 26.77
CA GLY A 342 -12.59 -20.85 27.35
C GLY A 342 -11.73 -19.66 27.82
N ALA A 343 -10.43 -19.65 27.52
CA ALA A 343 -9.48 -18.61 27.96
C ALA A 343 -9.51 -17.37 27.06
N LEU A 344 -10.69 -16.80 26.77
CA LEU A 344 -10.83 -15.62 25.90
C LEU A 344 -10.09 -14.38 26.43
N ALA A 345 -10.00 -14.26 27.77
CA ALA A 345 -9.22 -13.23 28.44
C ALA A 345 -7.74 -13.26 28.05
N ASP A 346 -7.17 -14.46 27.84
CA ASP A 346 -5.76 -14.59 27.47
C ASP A 346 -5.47 -14.09 26.05
N ILE A 347 -6.47 -14.09 25.17
CA ILE A 347 -6.39 -13.54 23.81
C ILE A 347 -6.34 -12.00 23.85
N VAL A 348 -7.20 -11.38 24.67
CA VAL A 348 -7.34 -9.91 24.67
C VAL A 348 -6.37 -9.21 25.63
N ILE A 349 -6.06 -9.79 26.79
CA ILE A 349 -5.18 -9.19 27.81
C ILE A 349 -3.71 -9.40 27.47
N SER A 350 -3.30 -10.63 27.15
CA SER A 350 -1.87 -10.96 26.95
C SER A 350 -1.30 -10.23 25.74
N THR A 351 0.01 -9.97 25.72
CA THR A 351 0.69 -9.59 24.47
C THR A 351 0.56 -10.73 23.45
N PRO A 352 0.60 -10.48 22.13
CA PRO A 352 0.43 -11.55 21.15
C PRO A 352 1.44 -12.71 21.31
N ARG A 353 2.70 -12.40 21.62
CA ARG A 353 3.71 -13.42 21.97
C ARG A 353 3.37 -14.16 23.27
N GLY A 354 2.82 -13.47 24.27
CA GLY A 354 2.36 -14.07 25.53
C GLY A 354 1.18 -15.03 25.33
N ALA A 355 0.19 -14.64 24.54
CA ALA A 355 -0.94 -15.48 24.16
C ALA A 355 -0.46 -16.75 23.42
N TYR A 356 0.45 -16.60 22.46
CA TYR A 356 1.09 -17.74 21.79
C TYR A 356 1.80 -18.68 22.76
N ASN A 357 2.59 -18.16 23.72
CA ASN A 357 3.29 -19.00 24.69
C ASN A 357 2.31 -19.77 25.60
N LYS A 358 1.18 -19.17 25.98
CA LYS A 358 0.12 -19.85 26.74
C LYS A 358 -0.53 -20.95 25.91
N ALA A 359 -0.89 -20.65 24.66
CA ALA A 359 -1.41 -21.64 23.72
C ALA A 359 -0.40 -22.78 23.47
N TRP A 360 0.90 -22.46 23.45
CA TRP A 360 1.98 -23.45 23.31
C TRP A 360 2.02 -24.42 24.49
N ARG A 361 1.84 -23.96 25.73
CA ARG A 361 1.72 -24.86 26.89
C ARG A 361 0.51 -25.77 26.80
N ILE A 362 -0.63 -25.27 26.30
CA ILE A 362 -1.83 -26.08 26.07
C ILE A 362 -1.54 -27.15 25.02
N ALA A 363 -0.96 -26.76 23.88
CA ALA A 363 -0.61 -27.69 22.81
C ALA A 363 0.40 -28.76 23.29
N ASP A 364 1.47 -28.32 23.95
CA ASP A 364 2.54 -29.19 24.48
C ASP A 364 2.01 -30.21 25.49
N SER A 365 1.11 -29.80 26.39
CA SER A 365 0.45 -30.70 27.36
C SER A 365 -0.39 -31.80 26.70
N ARG A 366 -0.81 -31.59 25.44
CA ARG A 366 -1.55 -32.56 24.63
C ARG A 366 -0.63 -33.35 23.68
N GLY A 367 0.67 -33.05 23.68
CA GLY A 367 1.65 -33.59 22.73
C GLY A 367 1.43 -33.06 21.31
N GLU A 368 1.00 -31.81 21.17
CA GLU A 368 0.70 -31.14 19.90
C GLU A 368 1.57 -29.88 19.71
N ALA A 369 1.63 -29.39 18.48
CA ALA A 369 2.15 -28.04 18.19
C ALA A 369 1.02 -27.00 18.12
N VAL A 370 1.34 -25.73 18.40
CA VAL A 370 0.39 -24.61 18.17
C VAL A 370 0.02 -24.54 16.70
N ASP A 371 1.04 -24.60 15.85
CA ASP A 371 0.93 -24.73 14.40
C ASP A 371 0.62 -26.19 14.05
N PRO A 372 -0.59 -26.52 13.56
CA PRO A 372 -0.98 -27.88 13.20
C PRO A 372 -0.01 -28.55 12.22
N SER A 373 0.59 -27.77 11.29
CA SER A 373 1.55 -28.27 10.30
C SER A 373 2.86 -28.82 10.90
N ARG A 374 3.18 -28.50 12.17
CA ARG A 374 4.43 -28.88 12.85
C ARG A 374 4.26 -29.93 13.95
N SER A 375 3.08 -30.55 14.06
CA SER A 375 2.77 -31.49 15.14
C SER A 375 3.46 -32.85 14.92
N PRO A 376 4.28 -33.37 15.87
CA PRO A 376 4.96 -34.66 15.73
C PRO A 376 4.02 -35.87 15.61
N LYS A 377 2.78 -35.75 16.11
CA LYS A 377 1.71 -36.75 15.97
C LYS A 377 0.87 -36.59 14.70
N GLY A 378 1.22 -35.64 13.83
CA GLY A 378 0.55 -35.36 12.56
C GLY A 378 1.48 -35.57 11.38
N ALA A 379 2.08 -36.76 11.26
CA ALA A 379 2.69 -37.17 10.00
C ALA A 379 1.56 -37.33 8.97
N ALA A 380 1.15 -36.22 8.36
CA ALA A 380 0.07 -36.19 7.37
C ALA A 380 0.41 -37.18 6.25
N ASN A 381 -0.39 -38.23 6.14
CA ASN A 381 -0.34 -39.13 4.99
C ASN A 381 -0.56 -38.31 3.70
N TRP A 382 -0.33 -38.93 2.54
CA TRP A 382 -0.41 -38.20 1.28
C TRP A 382 -1.82 -37.62 1.06
N GLU A 383 -2.85 -38.31 1.52
CA GLU A 383 -4.26 -37.92 1.41
C GLU A 383 -4.55 -36.61 2.14
N ASP A 384 -4.07 -36.43 3.38
CA ASP A 384 -4.27 -35.19 4.13
C ASP A 384 -3.53 -34.00 3.48
N ARG A 385 -2.32 -34.22 2.99
CA ARG A 385 -1.55 -33.20 2.25
C ARG A 385 -2.23 -32.85 0.93
N ALA A 386 -2.78 -33.84 0.23
CA ALA A 386 -3.49 -33.65 -1.03
C ALA A 386 -4.83 -32.93 -0.84
N ALA A 387 -5.60 -33.27 0.20
CA ALA A 387 -6.86 -32.61 0.55
C ALA A 387 -6.64 -31.13 0.87
N SER A 388 -5.59 -30.84 1.64
CA SER A 388 -5.19 -29.49 2.01
C SER A 388 -4.80 -28.67 0.77
N ALA A 389 -3.97 -29.26 -0.09
CA ALA A 389 -3.54 -28.66 -1.35
C ALA A 389 -4.71 -28.41 -2.31
N LEU A 390 -5.67 -29.34 -2.40
CA LEU A 390 -6.86 -29.23 -3.23
C LEU A 390 -7.74 -28.04 -2.78
N LEU A 391 -8.02 -27.92 -1.49
CA LEU A 391 -8.83 -26.80 -0.97
C LEU A 391 -8.15 -25.45 -1.23
N ARG A 392 -6.84 -25.35 -0.97
CA ARG A 392 -6.06 -24.14 -1.28
C ARG A 392 -6.11 -23.80 -2.77
N TYR A 393 -5.95 -24.80 -3.63
CA TYR A 393 -6.03 -24.65 -5.08
C TYR A 393 -7.40 -24.10 -5.53
N LEU A 394 -8.50 -24.69 -5.06
CA LEU A 394 -9.87 -24.27 -5.43
C LEU A 394 -10.23 -22.87 -4.93
N LEU A 395 -9.77 -22.50 -3.73
CA LEU A 395 -9.94 -21.15 -3.21
C LEU A 395 -9.16 -20.17 -4.12
N SER A 396 -7.90 -20.47 -4.42
CA SER A 396 -6.98 -19.54 -5.11
C SER A 396 -7.30 -19.20 -6.57
N ARG A 397 -8.15 -19.97 -7.25
CA ARG A 397 -8.33 -19.86 -8.72
C ARG A 397 -9.74 -19.41 -9.08
N ALA A 398 -9.93 -18.27 -9.75
CA ALA A 398 -11.24 -17.93 -10.33
C ALA A 398 -11.64 -19.00 -11.36
N VAL A 399 -12.68 -19.78 -11.05
CA VAL A 399 -13.14 -20.94 -11.82
C VAL A 399 -14.64 -20.80 -11.96
N ASP A 400 -15.09 -20.63 -13.19
CA ASP A 400 -16.51 -20.54 -13.57
C ASP A 400 -17.00 -21.84 -14.24
N GLU A 401 -16.16 -22.88 -14.25
CA GLU A 401 -16.32 -24.11 -15.04
C GLU A 401 -15.97 -25.36 -14.20
N ASP A 402 -16.44 -26.54 -14.60
CA ASP A 402 -16.15 -27.78 -13.89
C ASP A 402 -14.70 -28.24 -14.10
N LEU A 403 -14.05 -28.66 -13.02
CA LEU A 403 -12.67 -29.14 -13.02
C LEU A 403 -12.63 -30.64 -12.80
N LYS A 404 -11.89 -31.33 -13.66
CA LYS A 404 -11.62 -32.76 -13.53
C LYS A 404 -10.20 -32.98 -13.03
N PHE A 405 -10.03 -33.79 -11.99
CA PHE A 405 -8.76 -34.11 -11.38
C PHE A 405 -8.43 -35.59 -11.58
N ARG A 406 -7.18 -35.89 -11.94
CA ARG A 406 -6.66 -37.25 -12.11
C ARG A 406 -5.39 -37.45 -11.30
N ARG A 407 -5.35 -38.48 -10.45
CA ARG A 407 -4.16 -38.81 -9.66
C ARG A 407 -3.12 -39.51 -10.52
N VAL A 408 -1.90 -38.97 -10.54
CA VAL A 408 -0.72 -39.53 -11.21
C VAL A 408 0.45 -39.57 -10.23
N GLY A 409 0.63 -40.70 -9.55
CA GLY A 409 1.59 -40.84 -8.45
C GLY A 409 1.25 -39.91 -7.28
N GLU A 410 2.18 -39.03 -6.91
CA GLU A 410 2.00 -38.01 -5.86
C GLU A 410 1.45 -36.66 -6.38
N LYS A 411 0.88 -36.64 -7.58
CA LYS A 411 0.38 -35.42 -8.25
C LYS A 411 -1.09 -35.55 -8.63
N LEU A 412 -1.79 -34.42 -8.67
CA LEU A 412 -3.14 -34.28 -9.20
C LEU A 412 -3.09 -33.46 -10.49
N ASP A 413 -3.28 -34.11 -11.63
CA ASP A 413 -3.43 -33.42 -12.92
C ASP A 413 -4.84 -32.82 -13.02
N VAL A 414 -4.92 -31.56 -13.45
CA VAL A 414 -6.16 -30.79 -13.51
C VAL A 414 -6.54 -30.54 -14.96
N PHE A 415 -7.78 -30.83 -15.30
CA PHE A 415 -8.36 -30.67 -16.63
C PHE A 415 -9.61 -29.79 -16.55
N LYS A 416 -9.86 -29.00 -17.59
CA LYS A 416 -11.15 -28.35 -17.83
C LYS A 416 -11.98 -29.23 -18.74
N ALA A 417 -13.27 -29.36 -18.44
CA ALA A 417 -14.22 -30.07 -19.28
C ALA A 417 -15.06 -29.07 -20.10
N TYR A 418 -14.82 -28.97 -21.41
CA TYR A 418 -15.61 -28.15 -22.33
C TYR A 418 -16.49 -29.04 -23.19
N GLY A 419 -17.79 -29.15 -22.89
CA GLY A 419 -18.76 -29.81 -23.79
C GLY A 419 -18.35 -31.22 -24.26
N GLY A 420 -17.66 -31.99 -23.40
CA GLY A 420 -17.13 -33.33 -23.72
C GLY A 420 -15.64 -33.40 -24.11
N VAL A 421 -14.93 -32.27 -24.21
CA VAL A 421 -13.49 -32.19 -24.49
C VAL A 421 -12.70 -31.87 -23.22
N GLU A 422 -11.72 -32.72 -22.88
CA GLU A 422 -10.81 -32.52 -21.74
C GLU A 422 -9.55 -31.77 -22.19
N ALA A 423 -9.32 -30.57 -21.65
CA ALA A 423 -8.07 -29.83 -21.84
C ALA A 423 -7.26 -29.84 -20.53
N ARG A 424 -5.99 -30.29 -20.57
CA ARG A 424 -5.11 -30.23 -19.39
C ARG A 424 -4.77 -28.77 -19.09
N VAL A 425 -5.02 -28.34 -17.85
CA VAL A 425 -4.87 -26.94 -17.44
C VAL A 425 -3.83 -26.75 -16.34
N ASP A 426 -3.64 -27.74 -15.47
CA ASP A 426 -2.64 -27.65 -14.41
C ASP A 426 -2.16 -29.04 -13.93
N ALA A 427 -1.14 -29.05 -13.07
CA ALA A 427 -0.69 -30.21 -12.32
C ALA A 427 -0.27 -29.78 -10.91
N LEU A 428 -1.09 -30.13 -9.91
CA LEU A 428 -0.83 -29.88 -8.50
C LEU A 428 0.11 -30.96 -7.95
N LYS A 429 1.36 -30.61 -7.64
CA LYS A 429 2.30 -31.51 -6.95
C LYS A 429 2.12 -31.37 -5.45
N VAL A 430 1.93 -32.48 -4.75
CA VAL A 430 1.80 -32.53 -3.29
C VAL A 430 3.16 -32.91 -2.69
N GLY A 431 3.94 -31.90 -2.24
CA GLY A 431 5.24 -32.12 -1.61
C GLY A 431 5.16 -32.43 -0.11
N GLU A 432 6.30 -32.74 0.52
CA GLU A 432 6.42 -32.90 1.98
C GLU A 432 6.19 -31.60 2.77
N THR A 433 6.48 -30.44 2.17
CA THR A 433 6.42 -29.14 2.84
C THR A 433 5.57 -28.08 2.13
N ALA A 434 5.35 -28.18 0.82
CA ALA A 434 4.51 -27.24 0.06
C ALA A 434 3.92 -27.87 -1.21
N ALA A 435 2.74 -27.41 -1.62
CA ALA A 435 2.15 -27.75 -2.90
C ALA A 435 2.63 -26.76 -3.99
N SER A 436 2.99 -27.27 -5.17
CA SER A 436 3.43 -26.43 -6.29
C SER A 436 2.62 -26.77 -7.53
N SER A 437 2.16 -25.78 -8.28
CA SER A 437 1.52 -25.98 -9.57
C SER A 437 2.48 -25.62 -10.70
N LYS A 438 2.34 -26.25 -11.87
CA LYS A 438 3.10 -25.86 -13.06
C LYS A 438 2.26 -24.79 -13.73
N ALA A 439 2.62 -23.51 -13.56
CA ALA A 439 1.88 -22.37 -14.11
C ALA A 439 1.46 -22.66 -15.55
N GLY A 440 0.17 -22.48 -15.84
CA GLY A 440 -0.34 -22.63 -17.21
C GLY A 440 0.42 -21.68 -18.14
N GLU A 441 0.69 -22.11 -19.38
CA GLU A 441 1.37 -21.30 -20.39
C GLU A 441 0.74 -19.90 -20.54
N GLU A 442 -0.58 -19.83 -20.36
CA GLU A 442 -1.39 -18.61 -20.43
C GLU A 442 -1.12 -17.63 -19.27
N GLU A 443 -0.85 -18.13 -18.06
CA GLU A 443 -0.57 -17.29 -16.88
C GLU A 443 0.84 -16.70 -16.96
N SER A 444 1.81 -17.50 -17.41
CA SER A 444 3.17 -17.01 -17.69
C SER A 444 3.17 -15.97 -18.83
N ARG A 445 2.33 -16.17 -19.86
CA ARG A 445 2.13 -15.17 -20.92
C ARG A 445 1.48 -13.89 -20.40
N ARG A 446 0.42 -13.98 -19.59
CA ARG A 446 -0.23 -12.80 -18.98
C ARG A 446 0.73 -12.01 -18.10
N PHE A 447 1.55 -12.67 -17.29
CA PHE A 447 2.59 -12.02 -16.48
C PHE A 447 3.56 -11.21 -17.33
N VAL A 448 4.03 -11.79 -18.44
CA VAL A 448 4.95 -11.09 -19.36
C VAL A 448 4.25 -9.97 -20.12
N GLU A 449 3.01 -10.15 -20.58
CA GLU A 449 2.24 -9.07 -21.22
C GLU A 449 1.94 -7.91 -20.26
N GLU A 450 1.67 -8.19 -18.99
CA GLU A 450 1.54 -7.17 -17.95
C GLU A 450 2.87 -6.42 -17.72
N ALA A 451 3.99 -7.15 -17.65
CA ALA A 451 5.32 -6.56 -17.56
C ALA A 451 5.65 -5.69 -18.78
N LYS A 452 5.34 -6.15 -20.00
CA LYS A 452 5.53 -5.40 -21.25
C LYS A 452 4.81 -4.07 -21.24
N ARG A 453 3.53 -4.05 -20.82
CA ARG A 453 2.72 -2.83 -20.71
C ARG A 453 3.31 -1.80 -19.75
N ARG A 454 4.23 -2.21 -18.86
CA ARG A 454 4.84 -1.39 -17.82
C ARG A 454 6.35 -1.21 -18.00
N THR A 455 6.87 -1.51 -19.19
CA THR A 455 8.31 -1.41 -19.49
C THR A 455 8.77 0.05 -19.47
N PRO A 456 9.81 0.41 -18.70
CA PRO A 456 10.40 1.74 -18.75
C PRO A 456 11.01 2.03 -20.14
N ASP A 457 10.87 3.28 -20.61
CA ASP A 457 11.55 3.75 -21.83
C ASP A 457 13.01 4.08 -21.52
N LEU A 458 13.93 3.23 -21.99
CA LEU A 458 15.37 3.38 -21.86
C LEU A 458 16.04 3.86 -23.16
N SER A 459 15.27 4.30 -24.15
CA SER A 459 15.82 4.73 -25.45
C SER A 459 16.81 5.89 -25.27
N GLY A 460 18.00 5.79 -25.86
CA GLY A 460 19.00 6.87 -25.84
C GLY A 460 19.69 7.13 -24.49
N ILE A 461 19.53 6.22 -23.51
CA ILE A 461 20.27 6.20 -22.25
C ILE A 461 21.35 5.11 -22.34
N ASP A 462 22.51 5.35 -21.73
CA ASP A 462 23.50 4.29 -21.49
C ASP A 462 22.96 3.33 -20.42
N THR A 463 22.58 2.12 -20.82
CA THR A 463 21.88 1.16 -19.94
C THR A 463 22.82 0.26 -19.15
N ALA A 464 24.14 0.33 -19.37
CA ALA A 464 25.10 -0.50 -18.66
C ALA A 464 25.10 -0.29 -17.14
N PRO A 465 25.02 0.95 -16.59
CA PRO A 465 24.96 1.16 -15.15
C PRO A 465 23.81 0.40 -14.47
N GLN A 466 22.59 0.45 -15.04
CA GLN A 466 21.44 -0.26 -14.48
C GLN A 466 21.54 -1.78 -14.75
N TYR A 467 22.03 -2.17 -15.93
CA TYR A 467 22.19 -3.57 -16.28
C TYR A 467 23.11 -4.32 -15.31
N LEU A 468 24.24 -3.72 -14.94
CA LEU A 468 25.21 -4.33 -14.03
C LEU A 468 24.65 -4.54 -12.63
N GLU A 469 23.82 -3.62 -12.16
CA GLU A 469 23.13 -3.75 -10.88
C GLU A 469 22.07 -4.86 -10.92
N TRP A 470 21.29 -4.96 -12.00
CA TRP A 470 20.40 -6.11 -12.21
C TRP A 470 21.16 -7.42 -12.35
N ARG A 471 22.33 -7.41 -13.01
CA ARG A 471 23.24 -8.56 -13.16
C ARG A 471 23.81 -9.03 -11.82
N ALA A 472 23.90 -8.17 -10.80
CA ALA A 472 24.27 -8.55 -9.45
C ALA A 472 23.14 -9.27 -8.67
N THR A 473 21.89 -9.20 -9.14
CA THR A 473 20.68 -9.74 -8.45
C THR A 473 20.28 -11.17 -8.89
N ASP A 474 19.13 -11.37 -9.52
CA ASP A 474 18.62 -12.67 -10.00
C ASP A 474 18.98 -12.97 -11.47
N VAL A 475 19.67 -12.04 -12.15
CA VAL A 475 20.11 -12.23 -13.55
C VAL A 475 21.47 -12.94 -13.56
N THR A 476 21.57 -14.05 -14.28
CA THR A 476 22.80 -14.85 -14.43
C THR A 476 22.98 -15.32 -15.87
N SER A 477 24.14 -15.88 -16.19
CA SER A 477 24.35 -16.66 -17.42
C SER A 477 24.31 -18.16 -17.11
N SER A 478 23.67 -18.94 -17.98
CA SER A 478 23.65 -20.40 -17.90
C SER A 478 23.45 -20.98 -19.30
N GLU A 479 24.20 -22.03 -19.64
CA GLU A 479 24.10 -22.74 -20.93
C GLU A 479 24.19 -21.82 -22.18
N GLY A 480 25.01 -20.77 -22.11
CA GLY A 480 25.17 -19.83 -23.24
C GLY A 480 24.00 -18.86 -23.42
N ARG A 481 23.17 -18.66 -22.39
CA ARG A 481 22.03 -17.73 -22.38
C ARG A 481 22.03 -16.89 -21.10
N ILE A 482 21.36 -15.75 -21.14
CA ILE A 482 21.02 -14.97 -19.96
C ILE A 482 19.74 -15.57 -19.37
N VAL A 483 19.71 -15.75 -18.06
CA VAL A 483 18.60 -16.33 -17.31
C VAL A 483 18.25 -15.38 -16.17
N ALA A 484 16.97 -15.01 -16.05
CA ALA A 484 16.50 -14.22 -14.92
C ALA A 484 15.20 -14.80 -14.36
N GLY A 485 15.18 -15.07 -13.06
CA GLY A 485 13.98 -15.46 -12.32
C GLY A 485 13.34 -14.26 -11.65
N THR A 486 12.01 -14.17 -11.66
CA THR A 486 11.29 -13.20 -10.81
C THR A 486 9.84 -13.61 -10.57
N ALA A 487 9.33 -13.23 -9.40
CA ALA A 487 7.92 -13.29 -9.06
C ALA A 487 7.23 -11.90 -9.14
N HIS A 488 7.96 -10.86 -9.53
CA HIS A 488 7.52 -9.48 -9.49
C HIS A 488 7.37 -8.90 -10.92
N PRO A 489 6.15 -8.49 -11.33
CA PRO A 489 5.93 -7.94 -12.67
C PRO A 489 6.78 -6.69 -12.99
N TRP A 490 7.05 -5.85 -11.99
CA TRP A 490 7.88 -4.64 -12.17
C TRP A 490 9.37 -4.99 -12.39
N GLN A 491 9.88 -6.04 -11.75
CA GLN A 491 11.25 -6.52 -11.97
C GLN A 491 11.37 -7.18 -13.35
N ALA A 492 10.35 -7.92 -13.77
CA ALA A 492 10.26 -8.44 -15.14
C ALA A 492 10.22 -7.32 -16.19
N ALA A 493 9.51 -6.22 -15.91
CA ALA A 493 9.47 -5.05 -16.79
C ALA A 493 10.87 -4.43 -16.97
N TRP A 494 11.68 -4.36 -15.91
CA TRP A 494 13.09 -3.93 -16.00
C TRP A 494 13.95 -4.86 -16.86
N TYR A 495 13.80 -6.19 -16.70
CA TYR A 495 14.52 -7.15 -17.54
C TYR A 495 14.15 -6.99 -19.02
N ILE A 496 12.86 -6.80 -19.32
CA ILE A 496 12.38 -6.58 -20.68
C ILE A 496 12.88 -5.24 -21.23
N ALA A 497 12.95 -4.20 -20.41
CA ALA A 497 13.47 -2.89 -20.83
C ALA A 497 14.95 -2.95 -21.23
N LEU A 498 15.75 -3.70 -20.47
CA LEU A 498 17.19 -3.81 -20.68
C LEU A 498 17.52 -4.79 -21.81
N LEU A 499 16.93 -5.99 -21.79
CA LEU A 499 17.30 -7.11 -22.66
C LEU A 499 16.36 -7.32 -23.85
N GLY A 500 15.21 -6.62 -23.89
CA GLY A 500 14.15 -6.82 -24.86
C GLY A 500 13.23 -8.00 -24.51
N GLU A 501 12.43 -8.46 -25.47
CA GLU A 501 11.55 -9.62 -25.24
C GLU A 501 12.35 -10.91 -25.03
N PRO A 502 11.96 -11.76 -24.05
CA PRO A 502 12.61 -13.04 -23.82
C PRO A 502 12.34 -14.03 -24.97
N GLU A 503 13.35 -14.84 -25.32
CA GLU A 503 13.22 -15.89 -26.35
C GLU A 503 12.30 -17.03 -25.89
N SER A 504 12.41 -17.37 -24.62
CA SER A 504 11.57 -18.41 -24.01
C SER A 504 11.36 -18.12 -22.53
N ILE A 505 10.28 -18.66 -22.01
CA ILE A 505 9.86 -18.49 -20.63
C ILE A 505 9.55 -19.86 -20.06
N ARG A 506 10.02 -20.12 -18.84
CA ARG A 506 9.62 -21.26 -18.03
C ARG A 506 9.13 -20.73 -16.70
N GLY A 507 7.95 -21.15 -16.26
CA GLY A 507 7.39 -20.69 -15.00
C GLY A 507 6.78 -21.83 -14.21
N GLY A 508 7.00 -21.81 -12.90
CA GLY A 508 6.16 -22.54 -11.95
C GLY A 508 5.29 -21.53 -11.21
N ALA A 509 4.31 -22.02 -10.48
CA ALA A 509 3.57 -21.20 -9.54
C ALA A 509 3.65 -21.86 -8.17
N ASN A 510 4.15 -21.13 -7.17
CA ASN A 510 4.07 -21.62 -5.81
C ASN A 510 2.63 -21.45 -5.33
N VAL A 511 1.97 -22.54 -4.96
CA VAL A 511 0.66 -22.49 -4.30
C VAL A 511 0.95 -22.28 -2.82
N THR A 512 1.07 -21.01 -2.45
CA THR A 512 1.40 -20.61 -1.07
C THR A 512 0.15 -20.28 -0.28
N GLU A 513 0.31 -20.12 1.03
CA GLU A 513 -0.69 -19.55 1.92
C GLU A 513 -1.10 -18.14 1.55
N GLU A 514 -0.50 -17.48 0.55
CA GLU A 514 -0.87 -16.14 0.06
C GLU A 514 -1.52 -16.17 -1.35
N GLY A 515 -1.70 -17.35 -1.93
CA GLY A 515 -2.22 -17.56 -3.29
C GLY A 515 -1.18 -18.14 -4.26
N ILE A 516 -1.54 -18.20 -5.55
CA ILE A 516 -0.66 -18.63 -6.64
C ILE A 516 0.34 -17.49 -6.90
N LYS A 517 1.60 -17.69 -6.52
CA LYS A 517 2.69 -16.77 -6.86
C LYS A 517 3.41 -17.28 -8.11
N PRO A 518 3.20 -16.66 -9.29
CA PRO A 518 3.96 -17.03 -10.48
C PRO A 518 5.43 -16.72 -10.22
N ASN A 519 6.30 -17.71 -10.46
CA ASN A 519 7.74 -17.54 -10.48
C ASN A 519 8.21 -17.85 -11.89
N VAL A 520 8.53 -16.80 -12.62
CA VAL A 520 8.83 -16.86 -14.04
C VAL A 520 10.34 -16.74 -14.24
N THR A 521 10.91 -17.74 -14.90
CA THR A 521 12.28 -17.75 -15.40
C THR A 521 12.26 -17.43 -16.89
N ALA A 522 12.86 -16.32 -17.26
CA ALA A 522 12.96 -15.86 -18.64
C ALA A 522 14.40 -16.03 -19.17
N TYR A 523 14.50 -16.29 -20.48
CA TYR A 523 15.76 -16.59 -21.16
C TYR A 523 15.99 -15.61 -22.32
N TRP A 524 17.22 -15.08 -22.44
CA TRP A 524 17.65 -14.19 -23.53
C TRP A 524 18.98 -14.64 -24.14
N PRO A 525 19.28 -14.25 -25.40
CA PRO A 525 20.58 -14.53 -25.99
C PRO A 525 21.66 -13.63 -25.38
N LEU A 526 22.87 -14.16 -25.24
CA LEU A 526 24.02 -13.41 -24.70
C LEU A 526 24.35 -12.14 -25.51
N GLU A 527 24.02 -12.11 -26.79
CA GLU A 527 24.26 -10.91 -27.63
C GLU A 527 23.52 -9.66 -27.12
N ARG A 528 22.42 -9.83 -26.37
CA ARG A 528 21.74 -8.68 -25.72
C ARG A 528 22.63 -8.01 -24.68
N GLU A 529 23.32 -8.79 -23.87
CA GLU A 529 24.30 -8.30 -22.89
C GLU A 529 25.50 -7.68 -23.60
N ASN A 530 26.11 -8.40 -24.55
CA ASN A 530 27.28 -7.90 -25.26
C ASN A 530 27.01 -6.55 -25.93
N ARG A 531 25.82 -6.36 -26.52
CA ARG A 531 25.42 -5.08 -27.09
C ARG A 531 25.35 -3.96 -26.06
N ILE A 532 24.75 -4.20 -24.89
CA ILE A 532 24.68 -3.20 -23.81
C ILE A 532 26.09 -2.77 -23.38
N LEU A 533 26.98 -3.75 -23.17
CA LEU A 533 28.35 -3.48 -22.73
C LEU A 533 29.18 -2.77 -23.81
N ARG A 534 29.03 -3.17 -25.08
CA ARG A 534 29.76 -2.62 -26.24
C ARG A 534 29.34 -1.21 -26.62
N GLU A 535 28.08 -0.84 -26.37
CA GLU A 535 27.53 0.49 -26.68
C GLU A 535 27.72 1.50 -25.54
N SER A 536 28.18 1.04 -24.37
CA SER A 536 28.33 1.88 -23.18
C SER A 536 29.55 2.81 -23.26
N ARG A 537 29.26 4.13 -23.33
CA ARG A 537 30.30 5.18 -23.24
C ARG A 537 30.77 5.37 -21.81
N TRP A 538 29.93 5.05 -20.83
CA TRP A 538 30.30 5.10 -19.41
C TRP A 538 31.35 4.04 -19.07
N LEU A 539 31.18 2.80 -19.53
CA LEU A 539 32.20 1.77 -19.32
C LEU A 539 33.53 2.17 -19.96
N GLU A 540 33.49 2.73 -21.17
CA GLU A 540 34.67 3.22 -21.87
C GLU A 540 35.38 4.34 -21.09
N SER A 541 34.65 5.27 -20.46
CA SER A 541 35.25 6.33 -19.65
C SER A 541 35.81 5.81 -18.32
N VAL A 542 35.10 4.89 -17.65
CA VAL A 542 35.52 4.32 -16.35
C VAL A 542 36.77 3.44 -16.53
N LEU A 543 36.81 2.61 -17.57
CA LEU A 543 37.90 1.65 -17.79
C LEU A 543 38.99 2.17 -18.73
N GLY A 544 38.75 3.25 -19.46
CA GLY A 544 39.67 3.78 -20.47
C GLY A 544 39.76 2.94 -21.74
N ARG A 545 38.85 1.97 -21.93
CA ARG A 545 38.78 1.10 -23.12
C ARG A 545 37.36 0.59 -23.34
N ARG A 546 37.04 0.29 -24.60
CA ARG A 546 35.78 -0.36 -24.97
C ARG A 546 35.77 -1.81 -24.50
N VAL A 547 34.58 -2.28 -24.09
CA VAL A 547 34.33 -3.63 -23.61
C VAL A 547 33.43 -4.38 -24.60
N GLU A 548 33.83 -5.56 -25.05
CA GLU A 548 33.13 -6.30 -26.10
C GLU A 548 32.09 -7.31 -25.59
N GLY A 549 32.14 -7.65 -24.29
CA GLY A 549 31.23 -8.59 -23.64
C GLY A 549 31.55 -8.78 -22.16
N TRP A 550 30.79 -9.64 -21.49
CA TRP A 550 30.88 -9.82 -20.03
C TRP A 550 32.25 -10.29 -19.54
N ARG A 551 32.88 -11.24 -20.24
CA ARG A 551 34.22 -11.72 -19.86
C ARG A 551 35.29 -10.66 -20.06
N ASP A 552 35.25 -9.95 -21.18
CA ASP A 552 36.13 -8.81 -21.44
C ASP A 552 35.95 -7.70 -20.39
N LEU A 553 34.73 -7.50 -19.87
CA LEU A 553 34.48 -6.57 -18.76
C LEU A 553 35.22 -6.97 -17.49
N VAL A 554 35.06 -8.23 -17.07
CA VAL A 554 35.70 -8.77 -15.87
C VAL A 554 37.23 -8.69 -15.99
N ASP A 555 37.76 -9.00 -17.18
CA ASP A 555 39.20 -8.96 -17.45
C ASP A 555 39.76 -7.53 -17.52
N SER A 556 38.93 -6.55 -17.91
CA SER A 556 39.28 -5.12 -17.95
C SER A 556 39.49 -4.51 -16.56
N ILE A 557 38.88 -5.09 -15.53
CA ILE A 557 38.97 -4.56 -14.18
C ILE A 557 40.33 -4.93 -13.59
N GLY A 558 41.05 -3.92 -13.10
CA GLY A 558 42.29 -4.11 -12.32
C GLY A 558 41.96 -4.60 -10.92
N TRP A 559 41.62 -5.88 -10.75
CA TRP A 559 41.21 -6.44 -9.47
C TRP A 559 42.28 -6.31 -8.38
N SER A 560 43.57 -6.37 -8.76
CA SER A 560 44.66 -6.12 -7.82
C SER A 560 44.64 -4.68 -7.27
N GLN A 561 44.33 -3.70 -8.12
CA GLN A 561 44.20 -2.29 -7.71
C GLN A 561 42.94 -2.06 -6.86
N VAL A 562 41.84 -2.73 -7.19
CA VAL A 562 40.61 -2.72 -6.38
C VAL A 562 40.88 -3.28 -4.98
N LEU A 563 41.59 -4.41 -4.89
CA LEU A 563 41.95 -5.03 -3.61
C LEU A 563 42.86 -4.12 -2.78
N GLU A 564 43.89 -3.54 -3.41
CA GLU A 564 44.80 -2.58 -2.77
C GLU A 564 44.03 -1.40 -2.19
N ARG A 565 43.13 -0.80 -2.99
CA ARG A 565 42.33 0.35 -2.57
C ARG A 565 41.39 0.03 -1.40
N VAL A 566 40.75 -1.15 -1.40
CA VAL A 566 39.95 -1.61 -0.25
C VAL A 566 40.84 -1.85 0.98
N GLY A 567 42.05 -2.35 0.76
CA GLY A 567 43.07 -2.53 1.81
C GLY A 567 43.51 -1.22 2.47
N GLU A 568 43.61 -0.12 1.71
CA GLU A 568 43.89 1.21 2.27
C GLU A 568 42.74 1.75 3.14
N LEU A 569 41.50 1.50 2.73
CA LEU A 569 40.30 1.91 3.46
C LEU A 569 39.97 1.00 4.66
N ALA A 570 40.67 -0.12 4.79
CA ALA A 570 40.49 -1.13 5.83
C ALA A 570 40.32 -0.51 7.23
N GLY A 571 41.25 0.35 7.65
CA GLY A 571 41.23 0.97 8.98
C GLY A 571 40.00 1.83 9.25
N SER A 572 39.49 2.54 8.24
CA SER A 572 38.31 3.41 8.36
C SER A 572 36.99 2.64 8.26
N ILE A 573 37.01 1.47 7.60
CA ILE A 573 35.84 0.59 7.41
C ILE A 573 35.59 -0.29 8.65
N LYS A 574 36.65 -0.76 9.33
CA LYS A 574 36.58 -1.70 10.46
C LYS A 574 35.50 -1.37 11.51
N PRO A 575 35.34 -0.10 11.97
CA PRO A 575 34.35 0.22 13.01
C PRO A 575 32.90 -0.07 12.62
N TRP A 576 32.62 -0.19 11.31
CA TRP A 576 31.30 -0.31 10.70
C TRP A 576 30.91 -1.74 10.36
N ILE A 577 31.78 -2.71 10.66
CA ILE A 577 31.49 -4.14 10.53
C ILE A 577 30.89 -4.62 11.86
N GLY A 578 29.77 -5.32 11.77
CA GLY A 578 29.03 -5.86 12.91
C GLY A 578 28.23 -4.81 13.70
N PRO A 579 27.53 -5.25 14.76
CA PRO A 579 26.81 -4.36 15.65
C PRO A 579 27.77 -3.44 16.42
N GLU A 580 27.25 -2.30 16.89
CA GLU A 580 28.06 -1.32 17.63
C GLU A 580 28.77 -1.90 18.84
N ARG A 581 28.09 -2.82 19.53
CA ARG A 581 28.54 -3.50 20.73
C ARG A 581 29.54 -4.62 20.48
N ALA A 582 29.79 -5.01 19.24
CA ALA A 582 30.80 -6.02 18.92
C ALA A 582 32.18 -5.52 19.35
N ASP A 583 32.97 -6.41 19.93
CA ASP A 583 34.31 -6.07 20.41
C ASP A 583 35.30 -5.89 19.23
N GLY A 584 36.46 -5.30 19.53
CA GLY A 584 37.46 -5.03 18.49
C GLY A 584 38.04 -6.29 17.82
N ALA A 585 38.02 -7.44 18.50
CA ALA A 585 38.56 -8.70 17.99
C ALA A 585 37.56 -9.40 17.06
N GLU A 586 36.28 -9.37 17.38
CA GLU A 586 35.18 -9.84 16.53
C GLU A 586 35.16 -9.07 15.21
N LYS A 587 35.24 -7.73 15.28
CA LYS A 587 35.31 -6.86 14.09
C LYS A 587 36.55 -7.15 13.24
N GLU A 588 37.70 -7.34 13.87
CA GLU A 588 38.95 -7.70 13.20
C GLU A 588 38.84 -9.06 12.49
N GLY A 589 38.28 -10.07 13.16
CA GLY A 589 38.10 -11.41 12.60
C GLY A 589 37.18 -11.40 11.39
N LEU A 590 36.03 -10.71 11.47
CA LEU A 590 35.10 -10.56 10.36
C LEU A 590 35.72 -9.84 9.18
N MET A 591 36.44 -8.76 9.45
CA MET A 591 37.12 -7.98 8.42
C MET A 591 38.19 -8.77 7.70
N ARG A 592 39.05 -9.51 8.42
CA ARG A 592 40.08 -10.37 7.81
C ARG A 592 39.46 -11.43 6.91
N ARG A 593 38.37 -12.05 7.35
CA ARG A 593 37.63 -13.01 6.53
C ARG A 593 37.10 -12.38 5.25
N MET A 594 36.39 -11.25 5.36
CA MET A 594 35.80 -10.57 4.20
C MET A 594 36.88 -10.08 3.22
N LEU A 595 37.99 -9.54 3.72
CA LEU A 595 39.12 -9.12 2.89
C LEU A 595 39.81 -10.34 2.24
N GLY A 596 39.91 -11.46 2.94
CA GLY A 596 40.40 -12.73 2.39
C GLY A 596 39.51 -13.26 1.26
N GLU A 597 38.19 -13.17 1.40
CA GLU A 597 37.24 -13.53 0.34
C GLU A 597 37.42 -12.64 -0.92
N LEU A 598 37.60 -11.33 -0.74
CA LEU A 598 37.88 -10.40 -1.85
C LEU A 598 39.25 -10.69 -2.49
N ALA A 599 40.28 -10.98 -1.69
CA ALA A 599 41.62 -11.30 -2.16
C ALA A 599 41.64 -12.59 -2.98
N LEU A 600 40.91 -13.63 -2.53
CA LEU A 600 40.72 -14.86 -3.28
C LEU A 600 40.07 -14.58 -4.64
N PHE A 601 38.96 -13.85 -4.66
CA PHE A 601 38.29 -13.49 -5.92
C PHE A 601 39.25 -12.74 -6.86
N ALA A 602 39.92 -11.69 -6.36
CA ALA A 602 40.85 -10.89 -7.16
C ALA A 602 41.99 -11.76 -7.73
N HIS A 603 42.59 -12.63 -6.93
CA HIS A 603 43.66 -13.51 -7.38
C HIS A 603 43.22 -14.44 -8.53
N PHE A 604 42.04 -15.05 -8.40
CA PHE A 604 41.53 -15.95 -9.43
C PHE A 604 41.04 -15.22 -10.68
N ALA A 605 40.44 -14.03 -10.54
CA ALA A 605 40.06 -13.20 -11.66
C ALA A 605 41.29 -12.72 -12.46
N GLU A 606 42.35 -12.32 -11.78
CA GLU A 606 43.64 -11.96 -12.39
C GLU A 606 44.31 -13.16 -13.06
N ALA A 607 44.31 -14.33 -12.41
CA ALA A 607 44.89 -15.54 -12.96
C ALA A 607 44.15 -16.07 -14.20
N ARG A 608 42.84 -15.81 -14.30
CA ARG A 608 42.01 -16.17 -15.44
C ARG A 608 42.13 -15.18 -16.60
N ARG A 609 42.61 -13.96 -16.37
CA ARG A 609 42.60 -12.88 -17.36
C ARG A 609 43.19 -13.33 -18.70
N GLY A 610 42.42 -13.16 -19.77
CA GLY A 610 42.82 -13.51 -21.13
C GLY A 610 42.76 -15.01 -21.48
N LEU A 611 42.28 -15.87 -20.57
CA LEU A 611 42.07 -17.30 -20.81
C LEU A 611 40.60 -17.60 -21.09
N GLY A 612 40.34 -18.41 -22.11
CA GLY A 612 39.00 -18.96 -22.36
C GLY A 612 38.58 -19.98 -21.30
N ASP A 613 37.29 -20.35 -21.25
CA ASP A 613 36.76 -21.30 -20.25
C ASP A 613 37.49 -22.66 -20.26
N GLY A 614 37.88 -23.15 -21.44
CA GLY A 614 38.65 -24.38 -21.61
C GLY A 614 40.08 -24.27 -21.07
N GLU A 615 40.81 -23.24 -21.49
CA GLU A 615 42.18 -22.98 -21.05
C GLU A 615 42.25 -22.73 -19.54
N TRP A 616 41.27 -21.99 -19.01
CA TRP A 616 41.15 -21.76 -17.57
C TRP A 616 40.91 -23.06 -16.81
N ARG A 617 40.02 -23.92 -17.31
CA ARG A 617 39.78 -25.24 -16.72
C ARG A 617 41.05 -26.09 -16.70
N GLU A 618 41.80 -26.11 -17.80
CA GLU A 618 43.09 -26.82 -17.88
C GLU A 618 44.10 -26.27 -16.86
N GLU A 619 44.19 -24.95 -16.73
CA GLU A 619 45.07 -24.31 -15.75
C GLU A 619 44.67 -24.64 -14.31
N ARG A 620 43.37 -24.67 -13.99
CA ARG A 620 42.88 -25.12 -12.69
C ARG A 620 43.22 -26.58 -12.43
N VAL A 621 43.04 -27.47 -13.42
CA VAL A 621 43.42 -28.89 -13.31
C VAL A 621 44.92 -29.03 -13.02
N LYS A 622 45.78 -28.28 -13.73
CA LYS A 622 47.24 -28.31 -13.50
C LYS A 622 47.60 -27.85 -12.08
N ARG A 623 47.00 -26.77 -11.60
CA ARG A 623 47.24 -26.24 -10.24
C ARG A 623 46.74 -27.20 -9.17
N LEU A 624 45.55 -27.76 -9.34
CA LEU A 624 44.96 -28.70 -8.40
C LEU A 624 45.71 -30.04 -8.40
N SER A 625 46.18 -30.50 -9.56
CA SER A 625 47.04 -31.69 -9.69
C SER A 625 48.31 -31.55 -8.85
N ARG A 626 49.04 -30.43 -8.99
CA ARG A 626 50.24 -30.16 -8.16
C ARG A 626 49.92 -30.16 -6.67
N ALA A 627 48.76 -29.66 -6.27
CA ALA A 627 48.32 -29.70 -4.88
C ALA A 627 48.01 -31.13 -4.41
N VAL A 628 47.34 -31.93 -5.24
CA VAL A 628 47.10 -33.37 -4.98
C VAL A 628 48.41 -34.13 -4.82
N GLU A 629 49.42 -33.86 -5.67
CA GLU A 629 50.74 -34.47 -5.55
C GLU A 629 51.41 -34.11 -4.22
N ALA A 630 51.38 -32.83 -3.85
CA ALA A 630 51.97 -32.36 -2.60
C ALA A 630 51.26 -32.95 -1.37
N LEU A 631 49.93 -32.92 -1.34
CA LEU A 631 49.11 -33.37 -0.22
C LEU A 631 49.14 -34.89 -0.03
N SER A 632 49.31 -35.65 -1.12
CA SER A 632 49.49 -37.11 -1.06
C SER A 632 50.93 -37.52 -0.72
N GLY A 633 51.85 -36.58 -0.46
CA GLY A 633 53.26 -36.88 -0.25
C GLY A 633 53.93 -37.51 -1.47
N GLY A 634 53.43 -37.23 -2.67
CA GLY A 634 53.89 -37.78 -3.94
C GLY A 634 53.36 -39.17 -4.30
N ARG A 635 52.43 -39.73 -3.50
CA ARG A 635 51.84 -41.05 -3.73
C ARG A 635 50.89 -41.06 -4.93
N ILE A 636 50.15 -39.97 -5.13
CA ILE A 636 49.31 -39.76 -6.32
C ILE A 636 50.02 -38.71 -7.17
N ARG A 637 50.60 -39.11 -8.30
CA ARG A 637 51.43 -38.24 -9.17
C ARG A 637 51.23 -38.45 -10.65
N GLY A 638 51.64 -37.46 -11.44
CA GLY A 638 51.53 -37.45 -12.89
C GLY A 638 50.08 -37.56 -13.35
N GLU A 639 49.84 -38.46 -14.29
CA GLU A 639 48.51 -38.68 -14.89
C GLU A 639 47.42 -38.96 -13.84
N TYR A 640 47.75 -39.67 -12.75
CA TYR A 640 46.78 -39.98 -11.69
C TYR A 640 46.35 -38.75 -10.89
N ALA A 641 47.29 -37.83 -10.62
CA ALA A 641 46.97 -36.57 -9.95
C ALA A 641 46.15 -35.65 -10.85
N GLU A 642 46.45 -35.62 -12.15
CA GLU A 642 45.70 -34.85 -13.15
C GLU A 642 44.28 -35.39 -13.33
N ARG A 643 44.13 -36.73 -13.45
CA ARG A 643 42.82 -37.41 -13.51
C ARG A 643 42.00 -37.16 -12.24
N LEU A 644 42.62 -37.21 -11.06
CA LEU A 644 41.92 -36.94 -9.80
C LEU A 644 41.51 -35.46 -9.72
N ALA A 645 42.38 -34.53 -10.12
CA ALA A 645 42.06 -33.10 -10.15
C ALA A 645 40.88 -32.77 -11.08
N ASP A 646 40.85 -33.31 -12.31
CA ASP A 646 39.71 -33.10 -13.21
C ASP A 646 38.42 -33.72 -12.64
N LEU A 647 38.50 -34.89 -12.01
CA LEU A 647 37.35 -35.50 -11.34
C LEU A 647 36.86 -34.69 -10.13
N ILE A 648 37.75 -34.07 -9.36
CA ILE A 648 37.39 -33.16 -8.26
C ILE A 648 36.63 -31.95 -8.82
N ILE A 649 37.14 -31.31 -9.87
CA ILE A 649 36.46 -30.17 -10.52
C ILE A 649 35.09 -30.60 -11.07
N LEU A 650 35.02 -31.72 -11.80
CA LEU A 650 33.75 -32.28 -12.29
C LEU A 650 32.76 -32.58 -11.16
N TYR A 651 33.26 -33.04 -10.02
CA TYR A 651 32.44 -33.39 -8.88
C TYR A 651 31.93 -32.13 -8.18
N ALA A 652 32.78 -31.12 -8.01
CA ALA A 652 32.44 -29.81 -7.46
C ALA A 652 31.38 -29.10 -8.33
N GLU A 653 31.58 -29.05 -9.65
CA GLU A 653 30.70 -28.34 -10.59
C GLU A 653 29.31 -29.00 -10.75
N ARG A 654 29.21 -30.33 -10.64
CA ARG A 654 27.99 -31.06 -11.04
C ARG A 654 27.35 -31.92 -9.94
N ARG A 655 28.08 -32.28 -8.89
CA ARG A 655 27.66 -33.20 -7.81
C ARG A 655 26.87 -34.43 -8.29
N LYS A 656 27.25 -34.99 -9.45
CA LYS A 656 26.55 -36.13 -10.05
C LYS A 656 27.07 -37.44 -9.45
N GLU A 657 26.16 -38.36 -9.15
CA GLU A 657 26.47 -39.72 -8.70
C GLU A 657 27.41 -40.45 -9.69
N LYS A 658 27.31 -40.15 -10.99
CA LYS A 658 28.21 -40.67 -12.01
C LYS A 658 29.67 -40.24 -11.81
N THR A 659 29.91 -39.02 -11.33
CA THR A 659 31.26 -38.52 -11.07
C THR A 659 31.84 -39.14 -9.81
N ARG A 660 31.00 -39.32 -8.76
CA ARG A 660 31.37 -40.05 -7.55
C ARG A 660 31.90 -41.45 -7.88
N LYS A 661 31.17 -42.20 -8.71
CA LYS A 661 31.59 -43.53 -9.18
C LYS A 661 32.92 -43.50 -9.93
N ARG A 662 33.22 -42.44 -10.68
CA ARG A 662 34.50 -42.30 -11.39
C ARG A 662 35.67 -42.07 -10.42
N ILE A 663 35.45 -41.30 -9.34
CA ILE A 663 36.43 -41.12 -8.28
C ILE A 663 36.69 -42.45 -7.56
N GLU A 664 35.62 -43.21 -7.27
CA GLU A 664 35.74 -44.53 -6.64
C GLU A 664 36.50 -45.53 -7.52
N ASN A 665 36.21 -45.57 -8.83
CA ASN A 665 36.95 -46.41 -9.78
C ASN A 665 38.44 -46.01 -9.87
N LEU A 666 38.75 -44.70 -9.81
CA LEU A 666 40.13 -44.22 -9.80
C LEU A 666 40.87 -44.65 -8.52
N ALA A 667 40.19 -44.63 -7.37
CA ALA A 667 40.75 -45.11 -6.11
C ALA A 667 41.03 -46.63 -6.14
N GLU A 668 40.15 -47.43 -6.74
CA GLU A 668 40.36 -48.87 -6.93
C GLU A 668 41.54 -49.15 -7.88
N GLU A 669 41.67 -48.38 -8.96
CA GLU A 669 42.83 -48.45 -9.87
C GLU A 669 44.14 -48.12 -9.14
N LEU A 670 44.14 -47.04 -8.34
CA LEU A 670 45.29 -46.63 -7.52
C LEU A 670 45.68 -47.68 -6.49
N ALA A 671 44.71 -48.36 -5.85
CA ALA A 671 44.99 -49.45 -4.91
C ALA A 671 45.73 -50.61 -5.58
N GLY A 672 45.37 -50.95 -6.82
CA GLY A 672 46.07 -51.94 -7.63
C GLY A 672 47.51 -51.54 -7.95
N VAL A 673 47.74 -50.26 -8.29
CA VAL A 673 49.08 -49.73 -8.61
C VAL A 673 49.97 -49.65 -7.38
N LEU A 674 49.42 -49.21 -6.24
CA LEU A 674 50.13 -49.07 -4.97
C LEU A 674 50.32 -50.41 -4.24
N LYS A 675 49.59 -51.47 -4.65
CA LYS A 675 49.51 -52.79 -4.00
C LYS A 675 49.05 -52.70 -2.54
N GLU A 676 48.03 -51.90 -2.31
CA GLU A 676 47.46 -51.61 -0.98
C GLU A 676 45.99 -52.00 -0.91
N ASP A 677 45.43 -51.98 0.31
CA ASP A 677 44.01 -52.24 0.52
C ASP A 677 43.15 -51.13 -0.10
N ALA A 678 42.16 -51.53 -0.91
CA ALA A 678 41.32 -50.61 -1.65
C ALA A 678 40.49 -49.68 -0.76
N LYS A 679 40.17 -50.09 0.47
CA LYS A 679 39.45 -49.23 1.42
C LYS A 679 40.35 -48.09 1.92
N GLY A 680 41.61 -48.38 2.24
CA GLY A 680 42.58 -47.38 2.69
C GLY A 680 42.86 -46.31 1.64
N VAL A 681 43.12 -46.73 0.39
CA VAL A 681 43.35 -45.79 -0.72
C VAL A 681 42.10 -44.96 -1.04
N ARG A 682 40.90 -45.55 -0.92
CA ARG A 682 39.65 -44.82 -1.08
C ARG A 682 39.47 -43.75 -0.01
N GLU A 683 39.75 -44.06 1.25
CA GLU A 683 39.70 -43.07 2.35
C GLU A 683 40.69 -41.92 2.11
N GLU A 684 41.91 -42.21 1.64
CA GLU A 684 42.91 -41.20 1.30
C GLU A 684 42.49 -40.32 0.12
N VAL A 685 41.97 -40.91 -0.97
CA VAL A 685 41.46 -40.16 -2.13
C VAL A 685 40.29 -39.26 -1.73
N TRP A 686 39.33 -39.77 -0.95
CA TRP A 686 38.22 -38.95 -0.46
C TRP A 686 38.66 -37.88 0.54
N GLY A 687 39.70 -38.14 1.34
CA GLY A 687 40.33 -37.11 2.17
C GLY A 687 40.92 -35.97 1.35
N LEU A 688 41.56 -36.26 0.21
CA LEU A 688 42.05 -35.26 -0.73
C LEU A 688 40.92 -34.52 -1.45
N VAL A 689 39.85 -35.23 -1.83
CA VAL A 689 38.65 -34.61 -2.42
C VAL A 689 38.00 -33.65 -1.42
N ASP A 690 37.80 -34.08 -0.18
CA ASP A 690 37.19 -33.25 0.87
C ASP A 690 38.07 -32.04 1.20
N PHE A 691 39.39 -32.22 1.29
CA PHE A 691 40.33 -31.10 1.47
C PHE A 691 40.27 -30.13 0.29
N ALA A 692 40.25 -30.63 -0.95
CA ALA A 692 40.15 -29.79 -2.13
C ALA A 692 38.83 -29.01 -2.22
N LEU A 693 37.71 -29.62 -1.82
CA LEU A 693 36.40 -28.97 -1.81
C LEU A 693 36.25 -27.93 -0.70
N ASN A 694 36.98 -28.06 0.41
CA ASN A 694 36.91 -27.11 1.52
C ASN A 694 38.00 -26.03 1.44
N ASP A 695 39.27 -26.43 1.49
CA ASP A 695 40.42 -25.54 1.61
C ASP A 695 40.90 -24.99 0.26
N MET A 696 40.69 -25.74 -0.83
CA MET A 696 41.01 -25.31 -2.20
C MET A 696 39.76 -25.06 -3.05
N HIS A 697 38.66 -24.72 -2.39
CA HIS A 697 37.34 -24.56 -3.00
C HIS A 697 37.37 -23.72 -4.29
N CYS A 698 38.13 -22.60 -4.31
CA CYS A 698 38.20 -21.74 -5.48
C CYS A 698 38.84 -22.37 -6.72
N LEU A 699 39.75 -23.35 -6.55
CA LEU A 699 40.29 -24.14 -7.65
C LEU A 699 39.29 -25.20 -8.12
N ALA A 700 38.57 -25.82 -7.18
CA ALA A 700 37.62 -26.87 -7.46
C ALA A 700 36.32 -26.35 -8.10
N GLU A 701 35.71 -25.30 -7.54
CA GLU A 701 34.41 -24.74 -7.95
C GLU A 701 34.51 -23.52 -8.88
N ASP A 702 35.69 -22.96 -9.12
CA ASP A 702 35.91 -21.72 -9.88
C ASP A 702 35.32 -20.46 -9.23
N CYS A 703 36.06 -19.84 -8.30
CA CYS A 703 35.64 -18.56 -7.72
C CYS A 703 35.62 -17.39 -8.73
N ALA A 704 36.18 -17.55 -9.94
CA ALA A 704 36.15 -16.54 -11.01
C ALA A 704 35.05 -16.81 -12.06
N ARG A 705 34.14 -17.75 -11.81
CA ARG A 705 32.96 -17.98 -12.68
C ARG A 705 32.01 -16.78 -12.66
N ASP A 706 31.14 -16.70 -13.68
CA ASP A 706 30.29 -15.52 -13.87
C ASP A 706 29.29 -15.32 -12.73
N GLU A 707 28.81 -16.43 -12.15
CA GLU A 707 27.88 -16.43 -11.02
C GLU A 707 28.46 -15.76 -9.76
N VAL A 708 29.79 -15.82 -9.60
CA VAL A 708 30.52 -15.19 -8.49
C VAL A 708 30.94 -13.77 -8.90
N ALA A 709 31.57 -13.62 -10.07
CA ALA A 709 32.10 -12.34 -10.56
C ALA A 709 31.05 -11.23 -10.63
N ARG A 710 29.81 -11.56 -11.02
CA ARG A 710 28.71 -10.58 -11.15
C ARG A 710 28.42 -9.77 -9.90
N LYS A 711 28.75 -10.29 -8.72
CA LYS A 711 28.56 -9.60 -7.43
C LYS A 711 29.61 -8.53 -7.15
N PHE A 712 30.77 -8.66 -7.79
CA PHE A 712 31.93 -7.79 -7.57
C PHE A 712 32.07 -6.71 -8.65
N VAL A 713 31.61 -6.98 -9.89
CA VAL A 713 31.79 -6.08 -11.04
C VAL A 713 31.16 -4.70 -10.80
N ALA A 714 29.87 -4.63 -10.47
CA ALA A 714 29.19 -3.36 -10.24
C ALA A 714 29.84 -2.53 -9.10
N PRO A 715 30.07 -3.06 -7.89
CA PRO A 715 30.72 -2.28 -6.84
C PRO A 715 32.18 -1.94 -7.11
N ALA A 716 32.91 -2.74 -7.90
CA ALA A 716 34.26 -2.40 -8.33
C ALA A 716 34.27 -1.20 -9.28
N LEU A 717 33.34 -1.16 -10.24
CA LEU A 717 33.20 -0.04 -11.16
C LEU A 717 32.74 1.23 -10.45
N GLU A 718 31.83 1.12 -9.48
CA GLU A 718 31.47 2.24 -8.61
C GLU A 718 32.70 2.77 -7.85
N LEU A 719 33.51 1.88 -7.25
CA LEU A 719 34.72 2.27 -6.53
C LEU A 719 35.71 3.00 -7.45
N ILE A 720 35.99 2.47 -8.64
CA ILE A 720 36.90 3.08 -9.62
C ILE A 720 36.39 4.47 -10.05
N MET A 721 35.09 4.59 -10.32
CA MET A 721 34.46 5.84 -10.71
C MET A 721 34.55 6.90 -9.59
N LEU A 722 34.22 6.54 -8.35
CA LEU A 722 34.33 7.43 -7.19
C LEU A 722 35.79 7.82 -6.90
N ASP A 723 36.75 6.91 -7.11
CA ASP A 723 38.16 7.19 -6.89
C ASP A 723 38.73 8.16 -7.93
N LYS A 724 38.31 8.04 -9.21
CA LYS A 724 38.61 9.03 -10.25
C LYS A 724 38.01 10.39 -9.95
N ALA A 725 36.77 10.44 -9.46
CA ALA A 725 36.13 11.70 -9.04
C ALA A 725 36.87 12.34 -7.85
N ALA A 726 37.31 11.54 -6.87
CA ALA A 726 38.12 12.02 -5.75
C ALA A 726 39.48 12.59 -6.19
N ARG A 727 40.02 12.14 -7.33
CA ARG A 727 41.23 12.69 -7.97
C ARG A 727 40.97 13.88 -8.90
N GLY A 728 39.70 14.28 -9.07
CA GLY A 728 39.30 15.36 -9.98
C GLY A 728 39.34 14.97 -11.46
N GLU A 729 39.45 13.67 -11.78
CA GLU A 729 39.42 13.18 -13.16
C GLU A 729 37.99 13.19 -13.73
N PHE A 730 36.98 12.99 -12.86
CA PHE A 730 35.56 13.01 -13.19
C PHE A 730 34.83 14.15 -12.48
N ASP A 731 33.75 14.63 -13.10
CA ASP A 731 32.84 15.59 -12.48
C ASP A 731 32.15 14.98 -11.26
N GLY A 732 32.22 15.67 -10.13
CA GLY A 732 31.70 15.19 -8.86
C GLY A 732 30.17 15.05 -8.85
N GLU A 733 29.45 16.01 -9.43
CA GLU A 733 27.98 16.00 -9.47
C GLU A 733 27.47 14.88 -10.38
N GLU A 734 28.02 14.75 -11.59
CA GLU A 734 27.68 13.68 -12.52
C GLU A 734 27.98 12.30 -11.91
N THR A 735 29.10 12.17 -11.21
CA THR A 735 29.49 10.93 -10.53
C THR A 735 28.53 10.57 -9.40
N LEU A 736 28.11 11.53 -8.57
CA LEU A 736 27.13 11.30 -7.49
C LEU A 736 25.77 10.85 -8.06
N LEU A 737 25.35 11.43 -9.18
CA LEU A 737 24.11 11.04 -9.87
C LEU A 737 24.18 9.61 -10.38
N ARG A 738 25.24 9.27 -11.12
CA ARG A 738 25.46 7.90 -11.65
C ARG A 738 25.54 6.87 -10.53
N PHE A 739 26.30 7.16 -9.46
CA PHE A 739 26.37 6.29 -8.29
C PHE A 739 25.00 6.10 -7.65
N GLY A 740 24.25 7.19 -7.43
CA GLY A 740 22.92 7.12 -6.84
C GLY A 740 21.93 6.31 -7.69
N GLU A 741 21.99 6.42 -9.02
CA GLU A 741 21.17 5.61 -9.95
C GLU A 741 21.49 4.12 -9.84
N MET A 742 22.77 3.76 -9.84
CA MET A 742 23.23 2.39 -9.67
C MET A 742 22.78 1.84 -8.31
N TYR A 743 23.09 2.54 -7.23
CA TYR A 743 22.76 2.09 -5.89
C TYR A 743 21.25 2.00 -5.63
N ALA A 744 20.46 2.93 -6.19
CA ALA A 744 19.00 2.87 -6.10
C ALA A 744 18.45 1.67 -6.91
N THR A 745 19.07 1.32 -8.03
CA THR A 745 18.75 0.10 -8.80
C THR A 745 19.10 -1.17 -8.01
N ALA A 746 20.24 -1.20 -7.33
CA ALA A 746 20.64 -2.28 -6.43
C ALA A 746 19.59 -2.50 -5.32
N LEU A 747 19.14 -1.40 -4.70
CA LEU A 747 18.10 -1.43 -3.67
C LEU A 747 16.74 -1.87 -4.21
N ALA A 748 16.41 -1.50 -5.44
CA ALA A 748 15.18 -1.93 -6.10
C ALA A 748 15.12 -3.45 -6.20
N GLY A 749 16.21 -4.11 -6.62
CA GLY A 749 16.34 -5.56 -6.64
C GLY A 749 16.34 -6.19 -5.25
N ASP A 750 17.50 -6.22 -4.60
CA ASP A 750 17.75 -7.01 -3.38
C ASP A 750 17.72 -6.18 -2.08
N GLY A 751 17.36 -4.90 -2.18
CA GLY A 751 17.27 -4.00 -1.03
C GLY A 751 15.94 -4.00 -0.29
N THR A 752 15.91 -3.34 0.86
CA THR A 752 14.73 -3.03 1.67
C THR A 752 14.75 -1.55 2.00
N VAL A 753 13.61 -0.89 1.81
CA VAL A 753 13.42 0.54 2.08
C VAL A 753 12.19 0.68 2.98
N GLY A 754 12.40 1.21 4.18
CA GLY A 754 11.35 1.49 5.16
C GLY A 754 11.55 2.86 5.79
N PRO A 755 10.59 3.38 6.58
CA PRO A 755 10.58 4.79 7.01
C PRO A 755 11.85 5.30 7.72
N ARG A 756 12.68 4.42 8.28
CA ARG A 756 13.95 4.76 8.95
C ARG A 756 15.04 3.72 8.72
N GLU A 757 14.93 2.95 7.64
CA GLU A 757 15.86 1.86 7.34
C GLU A 757 16.05 1.75 5.83
N VAL A 758 17.30 1.79 5.39
CA VAL A 758 17.72 1.39 4.04
C VAL A 758 18.69 0.24 4.21
N ALA A 759 18.42 -0.90 3.58
CA ALA A 759 19.31 -2.04 3.64
C ALA A 759 19.48 -2.71 2.29
N LEU A 760 20.68 -3.17 1.97
CA LEU A 760 21.01 -4.01 0.82
C LEU A 760 21.50 -5.37 1.30
N THR A 761 20.97 -6.45 0.76
CA THR A 761 21.42 -7.81 1.09
C THR A 761 22.38 -8.31 0.01
N VAL A 762 23.56 -8.78 0.43
CA VAL A 762 24.58 -9.38 -0.42
C VAL A 762 24.72 -10.85 -0.02
N GLY A 763 24.47 -11.77 -0.95
CA GLY A 763 24.39 -13.21 -0.65
C GLY A 763 25.27 -14.11 -1.51
N GLY A 764 25.42 -15.35 -1.05
CA GLY A 764 26.05 -16.44 -1.79
C GLY A 764 27.56 -16.57 -1.54
N GLU A 765 28.21 -17.39 -2.36
CA GLU A 765 29.67 -17.62 -2.30
C GLU A 765 30.47 -16.30 -2.39
N LEU A 766 31.49 -16.17 -1.55
CA LEU A 766 32.33 -14.98 -1.34
C LEU A 766 31.56 -13.67 -1.05
N GLY A 767 30.33 -13.79 -0.53
CA GLY A 767 29.47 -12.63 -0.28
C GLY A 767 30.03 -11.61 0.72
N GLY A 768 30.95 -12.02 1.59
CA GLY A 768 31.62 -11.13 2.54
C GLY A 768 32.58 -10.19 1.82
N GLY A 769 33.34 -10.70 0.85
CA GLY A 769 34.20 -9.88 0.00
C GLY A 769 33.42 -8.82 -0.79
N ALA A 770 32.31 -9.22 -1.41
CA ALA A 770 31.45 -8.29 -2.15
C ALA A 770 30.79 -7.25 -1.23
N ALA A 771 30.37 -7.65 -0.03
CA ALA A 771 29.81 -6.73 0.96
C ALA A 771 30.86 -5.75 1.51
N LEU A 772 32.11 -6.18 1.68
CA LEU A 772 33.22 -5.31 2.06
C LEU A 772 33.50 -4.27 0.97
N LEU A 773 33.52 -4.70 -0.29
CA LEU A 773 33.74 -3.82 -1.43
C LEU A 773 32.64 -2.75 -1.52
N ARG A 774 31.36 -3.12 -1.41
CA ARG A 774 30.24 -2.16 -1.34
C ARG A 774 30.36 -1.18 -0.16
N LEU A 775 30.77 -1.67 1.02
CA LEU A 775 30.99 -0.81 2.18
C LEU A 775 32.15 0.17 1.95
N ALA A 776 33.23 -0.27 1.30
CA ALA A 776 34.35 0.59 0.90
C ALA A 776 33.91 1.69 -0.08
N THR A 777 33.11 1.33 -1.08
CA THR A 777 32.54 2.27 -2.06
C THR A 777 31.69 3.35 -1.37
N LEU A 778 30.80 2.96 -0.45
CA LEU A 778 29.97 3.91 0.32
C LEU A 778 30.82 4.81 1.25
N ARG A 779 31.94 4.30 1.78
CA ARG A 779 32.87 5.10 2.58
C ARG A 779 33.61 6.13 1.73
N LEU A 780 34.01 5.75 0.51
CA LEU A 780 34.63 6.68 -0.42
C LEU A 780 33.63 7.76 -0.87
N LEU A 781 32.37 7.39 -1.12
CA LEU A 781 31.29 8.34 -1.42
C LEU A 781 31.13 9.41 -0.35
N ASN A 782 31.18 9.04 0.94
CA ASN A 782 31.12 10.00 2.03
C ASN A 782 32.24 11.05 2.00
N GLY A 783 33.37 10.76 1.35
CA GLY A 783 34.45 11.73 1.13
C GLY A 783 34.09 12.82 0.10
N LEU A 784 33.14 12.55 -0.79
CA LEU A 784 32.67 13.46 -1.84
C LEU A 784 31.40 14.23 -1.43
N LEU A 785 30.75 13.84 -0.34
CA LEU A 785 29.52 14.47 0.15
C LEU A 785 29.82 15.60 1.16
N PRO A 786 29.02 16.67 1.20
CA PRO A 786 29.08 17.69 2.23
C PRO A 786 28.64 17.12 3.58
N GLU A 787 29.02 17.78 4.67
CA GLU A 787 28.79 17.31 6.05
C GLU A 787 27.32 17.00 6.37
N ASP A 788 26.38 17.72 5.77
CA ASP A 788 24.94 17.55 5.99
C ASP A 788 24.36 16.29 5.32
N LEU A 789 25.02 15.78 4.28
CA LEU A 789 24.61 14.58 3.54
C LEU A 789 25.42 13.33 3.90
N LYS A 790 26.54 13.44 4.63
CA LYS A 790 27.31 12.28 5.08
C LYS A 790 26.46 11.35 5.95
N PHE A 791 26.54 10.06 5.69
CA PHE A 791 25.71 9.06 6.37
C PHE A 791 26.53 7.84 6.78
N ASP A 792 26.13 7.21 7.87
CA ASP A 792 26.74 5.98 8.32
C ASP A 792 25.97 4.72 7.89
N VAL A 793 26.74 3.77 7.39
CA VAL A 793 26.25 2.45 6.98
C VAL A 793 27.08 1.40 7.69
N ARG A 794 26.41 0.31 8.09
CA ARG A 794 27.02 -0.83 8.77
C ARG A 794 26.75 -2.13 8.02
N THR A 795 27.70 -3.05 8.10
CA THR A 795 27.53 -4.40 7.55
C THR A 795 27.30 -5.40 8.67
N TYR A 796 26.23 -6.18 8.55
CA TYR A 796 25.82 -7.21 9.50
C TYR A 796 25.93 -8.59 8.86
N VAL A 797 26.35 -9.58 9.63
CA VAL A 797 26.29 -10.99 9.24
C VAL A 797 24.90 -11.52 9.58
N GLY A 798 24.14 -11.97 8.59
CA GLY A 798 22.81 -12.59 8.76
C GLY A 798 22.87 -14.10 9.00
N GLU A 799 21.72 -14.77 9.00
CA GLU A 799 21.68 -16.25 9.08
C GLU A 799 22.35 -16.87 7.84
N GLY A 800 23.41 -17.66 8.04
CA GLY A 800 24.10 -18.39 6.98
C GLY A 800 25.12 -17.55 6.20
N ARG A 801 24.91 -17.42 4.88
CA ARG A 801 25.86 -16.84 3.90
C ARG A 801 25.52 -15.43 3.42
N TYR A 802 24.62 -14.74 4.13
CA TYR A 802 24.09 -13.43 3.73
C TYR A 802 24.68 -12.32 4.59
N TYR A 803 25.15 -11.27 3.93
CA TYR A 803 25.62 -10.04 4.54
C TYR A 803 24.61 -8.93 4.26
N ARG A 804 24.33 -8.10 5.24
CA ARG A 804 23.37 -7.00 5.13
C ARG A 804 24.05 -5.69 5.38
N ILE A 805 24.03 -4.80 4.40
CA ILE A 805 24.55 -3.44 4.48
C ILE A 805 23.36 -2.54 4.82
N ALA A 806 23.33 -1.91 5.99
CA ALA A 806 22.16 -1.14 6.44
C ALA A 806 22.52 0.21 7.06
N ALA A 807 21.70 1.20 6.76
CA ALA A 807 21.64 2.52 7.40
C ALA A 807 20.33 2.64 8.17
N TYR A 808 20.37 3.30 9.33
CA TYR A 808 19.22 3.45 10.23
C TYR A 808 19.00 4.91 10.63
N GLY A 809 17.76 5.27 10.96
CA GLY A 809 17.44 6.56 11.56
C GLY A 809 17.83 7.75 10.69
N LYS A 810 18.68 8.66 11.22
CA LYS A 810 19.12 9.88 10.53
C LYS A 810 19.99 9.55 9.30
N ASP A 811 20.84 8.52 9.40
CA ASP A 811 21.69 8.08 8.28
C ASP A 811 20.87 7.48 7.14
N ALA A 812 19.83 6.71 7.47
CA ALA A 812 18.88 6.22 6.47
C ALA A 812 18.23 7.37 5.72
N ALA A 813 17.77 8.41 6.42
CA ALA A 813 17.13 9.57 5.79
C ALA A 813 18.10 10.33 4.87
N ARG A 814 19.36 10.53 5.28
CA ARG A 814 20.40 11.17 4.45
C ARG A 814 20.70 10.36 3.18
N LEU A 815 20.84 9.04 3.31
CA LEU A 815 21.00 8.15 2.16
C LEU A 815 19.77 8.21 1.23
N MET A 816 18.55 8.20 1.78
CA MET A 816 17.32 8.32 0.99
C MET A 816 17.24 9.65 0.22
N ARG A 817 17.70 10.76 0.79
CA ARG A 817 17.76 12.06 0.10
C ARG A 817 18.66 12.02 -1.12
N LEU A 818 19.86 11.45 -0.97
CA LEU A 818 20.78 11.26 -2.08
C LEU A 818 20.12 10.41 -3.19
N LEU A 819 19.49 9.30 -2.81
CA LEU A 819 18.84 8.40 -3.77
C LEU A 819 17.57 8.99 -4.39
N ALA A 820 16.87 9.90 -3.73
CA ALA A 820 15.69 10.57 -4.27
C ALA A 820 16.06 11.50 -5.44
N ALA A 821 17.20 12.20 -5.35
CA ALA A 821 17.72 13.03 -6.44
C ALA A 821 18.22 12.18 -7.63
N SER A 822 18.72 10.98 -7.33
CA SER A 822 19.38 10.09 -8.29
C SER A 822 18.54 8.88 -8.70
N ALA A 823 17.26 8.77 -8.34
CA ALA A 823 16.45 7.62 -8.71
C ALA A 823 16.32 7.53 -10.26
N PRO A 824 16.32 6.32 -10.87
CA PRO A 824 16.30 6.16 -12.32
C PRO A 824 15.18 6.97 -13.01
N SER A 825 15.50 7.64 -14.12
CA SER A 825 14.66 8.64 -14.83
C SER A 825 13.59 8.08 -15.76
N ALA A 826 13.58 6.78 -16.04
CA ALA A 826 12.59 6.18 -16.93
C ALA A 826 11.20 6.24 -16.27
N GLY A 827 10.48 7.33 -16.56
CA GLY A 827 9.37 7.84 -15.77
C GLY A 827 8.08 7.02 -15.85
N GLY A 828 7.26 7.17 -14.82
CA GLY A 828 5.93 6.56 -14.67
C GLY A 828 5.80 5.79 -13.35
N GLY A 829 4.57 5.54 -12.89
CA GLY A 829 4.25 4.83 -11.62
C GLY A 829 4.62 3.34 -11.60
N TYR A 830 5.77 2.98 -12.19
CA TYR A 830 6.18 1.61 -12.51
C TYR A 830 7.61 1.29 -12.07
N LEU A 831 8.27 2.25 -11.41
CA LEU A 831 9.48 2.02 -10.63
C LEU A 831 9.14 1.12 -9.42
N SER A 832 10.09 0.30 -8.95
CA SER A 832 9.92 -0.49 -7.71
C SER A 832 9.24 0.35 -6.62
N PRO A 833 8.23 -0.16 -5.89
CA PRO A 833 7.59 0.59 -4.80
C PRO A 833 8.60 1.10 -3.75
N LYS A 834 9.78 0.49 -3.69
CA LYS A 834 10.91 0.94 -2.85
C LYS A 834 11.39 2.36 -3.19
N PHE A 835 11.28 2.80 -4.45
CA PHE A 835 11.67 4.16 -4.86
C PHE A 835 10.75 5.25 -4.29
N GLU A 836 9.47 4.95 -4.07
CA GLU A 836 8.54 5.89 -3.42
C GLU A 836 8.97 6.20 -1.98
N GLY A 837 9.63 5.23 -1.32
CA GLY A 837 10.19 5.41 0.01
C GLY A 837 11.27 6.51 0.09
N PHE A 838 11.95 6.82 -1.02
CA PHE A 838 12.98 7.87 -1.06
C PHE A 838 12.38 9.28 -1.13
N VAL A 839 11.28 9.43 -1.88
CA VAL A 839 10.65 10.73 -2.18
C VAL A 839 10.13 11.42 -0.92
N GLY A 840 9.72 10.66 0.10
CA GLY A 840 9.20 11.18 1.36
C GLY A 840 10.21 12.01 2.18
N GLU A 841 11.51 11.78 1.99
CA GLU A 841 12.59 12.45 2.76
C GLU A 841 13.28 13.59 1.98
N ALA A 842 12.90 13.84 0.71
CA ALA A 842 13.48 14.85 -0.16
C ALA A 842 13.14 16.30 0.27
N GLN A 843 14.16 17.14 0.39
CA GLN A 843 14.11 18.55 0.79
C GLN A 843 14.47 19.48 -0.39
N VAL A 844 13.48 19.74 -1.24
CA VAL A 844 13.68 20.61 -2.40
C VAL A 844 13.80 22.07 -1.98
N ALA A 845 14.92 22.69 -2.30
CA ALA A 845 15.11 24.12 -2.18
C ALA A 845 14.88 24.81 -3.52
N VAL A 846 14.22 25.97 -3.48
CA VAL A 846 13.97 26.83 -4.65
C VAL A 846 14.55 28.21 -4.35
N ARG A 847 15.43 28.70 -5.23
CA ARG A 847 16.07 30.01 -5.11
C ARG A 847 15.79 30.83 -6.37
N LEU A 848 15.23 32.02 -6.18
CA LEU A 848 15.04 33.00 -7.25
C LEU A 848 16.25 33.94 -7.31
N ASP A 849 16.85 34.08 -8.49
CA ASP A 849 17.84 35.13 -8.76
C ASP A 849 17.09 36.42 -9.12
N ARG A 850 16.91 37.31 -8.15
CA ARG A 850 16.13 38.55 -8.32
C ARG A 850 16.77 39.50 -9.34
N ASP A 851 18.10 39.49 -9.44
CA ASP A 851 18.85 40.34 -10.37
C ASP A 851 18.75 39.85 -11.83
N SER A 852 18.33 38.60 -12.02
CA SER A 852 18.06 38.03 -13.35
C SER A 852 16.74 38.48 -13.98
N ILE A 853 15.84 39.12 -13.21
CA ILE A 853 14.51 39.54 -13.68
C ILE A 853 14.66 40.70 -14.67
N ARG A 854 14.38 40.44 -15.95
CA ARG A 854 14.60 41.40 -17.04
C ARG A 854 13.51 41.36 -18.10
N GLN A 855 13.29 42.51 -18.74
CA GLN A 855 12.46 42.60 -19.95
C GLN A 855 13.33 42.32 -21.19
N THR A 856 12.91 41.35 -22.00
CA THR A 856 13.58 41.00 -23.26
C THR A 856 13.27 42.02 -24.35
N LYS A 857 14.08 42.06 -25.43
CA LYS A 857 13.88 42.98 -26.58
C LYS A 857 12.50 42.84 -27.26
N GLY A 858 11.80 41.73 -27.05
CA GLY A 858 10.44 41.48 -27.55
C GLY A 858 9.32 41.81 -26.55
N GLY A 859 9.63 42.47 -25.43
CA GLY A 859 8.65 42.86 -24.40
C GLY A 859 8.26 41.76 -23.40
N LEU A 860 8.81 40.54 -23.52
CA LEU A 860 8.55 39.43 -22.59
C LEU A 860 9.46 39.52 -21.36
N VAL A 861 8.92 39.24 -20.17
CA VAL A 861 9.72 39.16 -18.93
C VAL A 861 10.37 37.78 -18.84
N ALA A 862 11.66 37.76 -18.47
CA ALA A 862 12.43 36.56 -18.22
C ALA A 862 13.11 36.64 -16.85
N ALA A 863 13.26 35.50 -16.18
CA ALA A 863 13.96 35.36 -14.91
C ALA A 863 14.59 33.98 -14.79
N ASP A 864 15.56 33.84 -13.93
CA ASP A 864 16.23 32.58 -13.65
C ASP A 864 15.84 32.05 -12.27
N LEU A 865 15.51 30.76 -12.21
CA LEU A 865 15.11 30.05 -11.00
C LEU A 865 15.98 28.83 -10.81
N VAL A 866 16.60 28.67 -9.64
CA VAL A 866 17.39 27.49 -9.30
C VAL A 866 16.56 26.56 -8.42
N ILE A 867 16.42 25.30 -8.81
CA ILE A 867 15.83 24.25 -7.97
C ILE A 867 16.96 23.28 -7.62
N SER A 868 17.06 22.91 -6.35
CA SER A 868 18.12 22.03 -5.85
C SER A 868 17.60 21.01 -4.84
N GLU A 869 18.21 19.83 -4.83
CA GLU A 869 18.06 18.79 -3.81
C GLU A 869 19.45 18.27 -3.45
N GLY A 870 19.83 18.37 -2.17
CA GLY A 870 21.20 18.05 -1.73
C GLY A 870 22.26 18.88 -2.48
N ASN A 871 23.21 18.19 -3.12
CA ASN A 871 24.30 18.79 -3.91
C ASN A 871 23.96 19.13 -5.36
N VAL A 872 22.74 18.81 -5.80
CA VAL A 872 22.41 18.91 -7.22
C VAL A 872 21.49 20.09 -7.44
N ASP A 873 21.93 21.06 -8.23
CA ASP A 873 21.14 22.23 -8.60
C ASP A 873 20.99 22.38 -10.11
N VAL A 874 19.81 22.84 -10.54
CA VAL A 874 19.53 23.14 -11.94
C VAL A 874 18.92 24.51 -12.04
N LYS A 875 19.48 25.32 -12.94
CA LYS A 875 19.01 26.66 -13.29
C LYS A 875 18.00 26.60 -14.44
N TYR A 876 16.75 26.95 -14.16
CA TYR A 876 15.63 27.03 -15.10
C TYR A 876 15.40 28.46 -15.56
N ASN A 877 14.98 28.62 -16.81
CA ASN A 877 14.50 29.89 -17.33
C ASN A 877 12.99 29.98 -17.12
N VAL A 878 12.53 31.07 -16.52
CA VAL A 878 11.12 31.41 -16.37
C VAL A 878 10.79 32.53 -17.35
N TYR A 879 9.71 32.36 -18.12
CA TYR A 879 9.18 33.37 -19.03
C TYR A 879 7.75 33.72 -18.66
N LEU A 880 7.44 35.01 -18.55
CA LEU A 880 6.07 35.50 -18.48
C LEU A 880 5.59 35.81 -19.91
N ARG A 881 4.68 34.98 -20.42
CA ARG A 881 4.08 35.07 -21.76
C ARG A 881 2.56 35.25 -21.63
N HIS A 882 1.76 34.51 -22.40
CA HIS A 882 0.33 34.35 -22.11
C HIS A 882 0.09 33.48 -20.86
N ASP A 883 1.13 32.77 -20.42
CA ASP A 883 1.25 31.99 -19.20
C ASP A 883 2.64 32.17 -18.56
N VAL A 884 2.79 31.72 -17.32
CA VAL A 884 4.10 31.47 -16.68
C VAL A 884 4.66 30.15 -17.21
N LEU A 885 5.75 30.22 -17.97
CA LEU A 885 6.45 29.06 -18.53
C LEU A 885 7.80 28.90 -17.84
N LEU A 886 8.02 27.75 -17.21
CA LEU A 886 9.32 27.34 -16.68
C LEU A 886 9.93 26.31 -17.65
N GLN A 887 11.18 26.55 -18.07
CA GLN A 887 11.84 25.77 -19.11
C GLN A 887 13.33 25.53 -18.80
N PHE A 888 13.80 24.31 -19.08
CA PHE A 888 15.21 23.97 -19.18
C PHE A 888 15.50 23.28 -20.52
N ARG A 889 16.64 23.58 -21.14
CA ARG A 889 17.07 23.06 -22.45
C ARG A 889 18.54 22.68 -22.40
N SER A 890 18.88 21.52 -22.96
CA SER A 890 20.27 21.05 -23.09
C SER A 890 20.41 20.12 -24.29
N THR A 891 21.62 20.07 -24.88
CA THR A 891 22.00 19.00 -25.83
C THR A 891 22.24 17.67 -25.11
N ASP A 892 22.48 17.72 -23.80
CA ASP A 892 22.60 16.56 -22.92
C ASP A 892 21.23 16.19 -22.33
N ARG A 893 20.73 15.01 -22.71
CA ARG A 893 19.47 14.46 -22.21
C ARG A 893 19.53 14.16 -20.71
N GLY A 894 20.66 13.68 -20.19
CA GLY A 894 20.83 13.37 -18.76
C GLY A 894 20.61 14.60 -17.90
N ARG A 895 21.16 15.74 -18.32
CA ARG A 895 20.94 17.03 -17.66
C ARG A 895 19.47 17.49 -17.71
N VAL A 896 18.74 17.19 -18.78
CA VAL A 896 17.30 17.51 -18.90
C VAL A 896 16.42 16.57 -18.07
N GLU A 897 16.80 15.30 -17.96
CA GLU A 897 16.15 14.34 -17.08
C GLU A 897 16.34 14.71 -15.61
N LEU A 898 17.54 15.14 -15.22
CA LEU A 898 17.80 15.72 -13.91
C LEU A 898 16.89 16.93 -13.64
N ALA A 899 16.76 17.82 -14.62
CA ALA A 899 15.87 18.96 -14.53
C ALA A 899 14.38 18.54 -14.35
N ALA A 900 13.95 17.48 -15.04
CA ALA A 900 12.61 16.93 -14.84
C ALA A 900 12.46 16.30 -13.44
N ARG A 901 13.48 15.63 -12.89
CA ARG A 901 13.46 15.02 -11.54
C ARG A 901 13.30 16.07 -10.45
N LEU A 902 14.12 17.13 -10.48
CA LEU A 902 14.03 18.22 -9.49
C LEU A 902 12.67 18.93 -9.54
N LEU A 903 12.08 19.08 -10.73
CA LEU A 903 10.71 19.59 -10.87
C LEU A 903 9.65 18.66 -10.25
N ARG A 904 9.78 17.34 -10.43
CA ARG A 904 8.88 16.36 -9.80
C ARG A 904 9.01 16.36 -8.28
N LEU A 905 10.23 16.43 -7.76
CA LEU A 905 10.46 16.58 -6.33
C LEU A 905 9.85 17.90 -5.82
N ALA A 906 9.91 18.97 -6.63
CA ALA A 906 9.22 20.24 -6.39
C ALA A 906 7.69 20.16 -6.60
N GLY A 907 7.10 18.96 -6.78
CA GLY A 907 5.66 18.73 -6.90
C GLY A 907 5.07 19.02 -8.28
N VAL A 908 5.89 19.24 -9.30
CA VAL A 908 5.44 19.53 -10.67
C VAL A 908 5.59 18.31 -11.54
N ASP A 909 4.49 17.87 -12.15
CA ASP A 909 4.52 16.81 -13.15
C ASP A 909 5.23 17.30 -14.43
N ALA A 910 6.45 16.81 -14.64
CA ALA A 910 7.38 17.25 -15.66
C ALA A 910 7.83 16.09 -16.55
N GLU A 911 7.74 16.30 -17.86
CA GLU A 911 8.08 15.33 -18.89
C GLU A 911 9.21 15.87 -19.77
N VAL A 912 10.14 14.99 -20.15
CA VAL A 912 11.22 15.31 -21.06
C VAL A 912 10.71 15.22 -22.50
N GLY A 913 10.94 16.28 -23.27
CA GLY A 913 10.64 16.33 -24.70
C GLY A 913 11.91 16.50 -25.54
N ARG A 914 11.84 16.08 -26.80
CA ARG A 914 12.87 16.35 -27.83
C ARG A 914 12.34 17.38 -28.82
N GLU A 915 13.18 18.31 -29.23
CA GLU A 915 12.81 19.28 -30.27
C GLU A 915 12.92 18.62 -31.66
N SER A 916 11.85 18.70 -32.45
CA SER A 916 11.80 18.06 -33.77
C SER A 916 12.86 18.68 -34.71
N GLY A 917 13.73 17.84 -35.28
CA GLY A 917 14.78 18.26 -36.21
C GLY A 917 16.06 18.84 -35.58
N LYS A 918 16.21 18.77 -34.24
CA LYS A 918 17.43 19.20 -33.53
C LYS A 918 17.82 18.20 -32.43
N ASP A 919 19.13 18.07 -32.16
CA ASP A 919 19.64 17.28 -31.03
C ASP A 919 19.59 18.07 -29.71
N ILE A 920 18.42 18.63 -29.41
CA ILE A 920 18.16 19.42 -28.19
C ILE A 920 16.99 18.80 -27.44
N TRP A 921 17.21 18.52 -26.15
CA TRP A 921 16.21 18.04 -25.21
C TRP A 921 15.72 19.19 -24.33
N TYR A 922 14.48 19.10 -23.87
CA TYR A 922 13.90 20.13 -23.01
C TYR A 922 12.90 19.56 -22.00
N VAL A 923 12.74 20.25 -20.88
CA VAL A 923 11.61 20.07 -19.96
C VAL A 923 10.87 21.40 -19.84
N ARG A 924 9.54 21.35 -19.86
CA ARG A 924 8.68 22.54 -19.76
C ARG A 924 7.51 22.31 -18.81
N ALA A 925 7.19 23.32 -18.01
CA ALA A 925 6.01 23.36 -17.17
C ALA A 925 5.31 24.72 -17.31
N THR A 926 4.01 24.69 -17.57
CA THR A 926 3.15 25.88 -17.69
C THR A 926 2.43 26.17 -16.37
N THR A 927 1.80 27.34 -16.23
CA THR A 927 1.20 27.82 -14.96
C THR A 927 0.28 26.80 -14.30
N ASP A 928 -0.51 26.04 -15.06
CA ASP A 928 -1.43 25.05 -14.49
C ASP A 928 -0.72 23.82 -13.91
N ARG A 929 0.45 23.44 -14.47
CA ARG A 929 1.32 22.40 -13.91
C ARG A 929 2.13 22.95 -12.73
N LEU A 930 2.62 24.18 -12.83
CA LEU A 930 3.38 24.86 -11.78
C LEU A 930 2.55 25.13 -10.52
N ALA A 931 1.26 25.40 -10.66
CA ALA A 931 0.32 25.57 -9.54
C ALA A 931 0.11 24.28 -8.71
N ALA A 932 0.51 23.10 -9.23
CA ALA A 932 0.54 21.85 -8.47
C ALA A 932 1.82 21.69 -7.63
N GLY A 933 2.87 22.47 -7.94
CA GLY A 933 4.16 22.42 -7.27
C GLY A 933 4.10 22.79 -5.79
N ARG A 934 5.14 22.44 -5.03
CA ARG A 934 5.31 22.79 -3.61
C ARG A 934 5.27 24.30 -3.42
N LYS A 935 4.93 24.74 -2.20
CA LYS A 935 4.68 26.14 -1.89
C LYS A 935 5.90 27.01 -2.21
N GLU A 936 7.10 26.53 -1.94
CA GLU A 936 8.38 27.21 -2.18
C GLU A 936 8.57 27.56 -3.66
N LEU A 937 8.21 26.64 -4.57
CA LEU A 937 8.24 26.87 -6.01
C LEU A 937 7.20 27.91 -6.43
N ARG A 938 5.97 27.80 -5.88
CA ARG A 938 4.88 28.71 -6.23
C ARG A 938 5.13 30.13 -5.73
N ASP A 939 5.66 30.27 -4.52
CA ASP A 939 5.99 31.56 -3.90
C ASP A 939 7.10 32.26 -4.71
N ALA A 940 8.15 31.53 -5.13
CA ALA A 940 9.20 32.07 -5.97
C ALA A 940 8.68 32.52 -7.36
N LEU A 941 7.77 31.76 -7.97
CA LEU A 941 7.13 32.15 -9.24
C LEU A 941 6.19 33.36 -9.07
N ALA A 942 5.45 33.43 -7.96
CA ALA A 942 4.58 34.56 -7.64
C ALA A 942 5.39 35.84 -7.42
N GLU A 943 6.58 35.75 -6.82
CA GLU A 943 7.49 36.88 -6.65
C GLU A 943 7.93 37.48 -8.00
N ILE A 944 8.25 36.64 -9.00
CA ILE A 944 8.57 37.11 -10.37
C ILE A 944 7.40 37.91 -10.97
N VAL A 945 6.17 37.42 -10.79
CA VAL A 945 4.96 38.09 -11.31
C VAL A 945 4.70 39.42 -10.59
N LYS A 946 4.89 39.48 -9.26
CA LYS A 946 4.75 40.72 -8.47
C LYS A 946 5.76 41.78 -8.89
N GLU A 947 7.01 41.40 -9.09
CA GLU A 947 8.08 42.30 -9.53
C GLU A 947 7.81 42.84 -10.96
N ALA A 948 7.33 41.98 -11.86
CA ALA A 948 6.95 42.37 -13.20
C ALA A 948 5.75 43.34 -13.21
N LEU A 949 4.78 43.15 -12.32
CA LEU A 949 3.65 44.05 -12.14
C LEU A 949 4.07 45.40 -11.55
N ALA A 950 4.97 45.41 -10.57
CA ALA A 950 5.47 46.64 -9.95
C ALA A 950 6.25 47.55 -10.93
N LYS A 951 6.80 46.96 -11.99
CA LYS A 951 7.51 47.66 -13.07
C LYS A 951 6.64 47.96 -14.30
N ASP A 952 5.34 47.72 -14.22
CA ASP A 952 4.36 47.86 -15.32
C ASP A 952 4.72 47.05 -16.59
N TRP A 953 5.42 45.92 -16.43
CA TRP A 953 5.79 45.05 -17.55
C TRP A 953 4.69 44.08 -17.97
N VAL A 954 3.67 43.88 -17.11
CA VAL A 954 2.53 42.98 -17.33
C VAL A 954 1.24 43.68 -16.90
N ASN A 955 0.13 43.47 -17.63
CA ASN A 955 -1.18 44.00 -17.26
C ASN A 955 -1.66 43.39 -15.91
N ARG A 956 -2.15 44.24 -15.01
CA ARG A 956 -2.77 43.87 -13.73
C ARG A 956 -3.77 42.72 -13.83
N GLU A 957 -4.71 42.75 -14.77
CA GLU A 957 -5.70 41.67 -14.94
C GLU A 957 -5.07 40.30 -15.24
N THR A 958 -3.94 40.29 -15.95
CA THR A 958 -3.23 39.05 -16.31
C THR A 958 -2.35 38.59 -15.15
N ALA A 959 -1.68 39.52 -14.47
CA ALA A 959 -0.86 39.25 -13.30
C ALA A 959 -1.72 38.69 -12.14
N ASP A 960 -2.86 39.31 -11.85
CA ASP A 960 -3.79 38.87 -10.79
C ASP A 960 -4.27 37.44 -11.04
N ARG A 961 -4.57 37.09 -12.31
CA ARG A 961 -4.97 35.73 -12.70
C ARG A 961 -3.87 34.69 -12.47
N TRP A 962 -2.60 35.03 -12.70
CA TRP A 962 -1.49 34.12 -12.44
C TRP A 962 -1.18 34.01 -10.94
N LEU A 963 -1.22 35.14 -10.22
CA LEU A 963 -1.04 35.19 -8.77
C LEU A 963 -2.12 34.37 -8.05
N GLU A 964 -3.38 34.49 -8.45
CA GLU A 964 -4.47 33.68 -7.90
C GLU A 964 -4.15 32.19 -8.05
N LYS A 965 -3.65 31.73 -9.20
CA LYS A 965 -3.30 30.32 -9.42
C LYS A 965 -2.09 29.85 -8.62
N LEU A 966 -1.06 30.69 -8.47
CA LEU A 966 0.19 30.34 -7.79
C LEU A 966 0.03 30.39 -6.26
N GLU A 967 -0.62 31.43 -5.73
CA GLU A 967 -0.85 31.61 -4.29
C GLU A 967 -1.90 30.62 -3.74
N SER A 968 -2.96 30.33 -4.51
CA SER A 968 -3.98 29.36 -4.11
C SER A 968 -3.54 27.90 -4.31
N GLY A 969 -2.62 27.65 -5.24
CA GLY A 969 -2.33 26.30 -5.76
C GLY A 969 -3.50 25.69 -6.53
N ARG A 970 -3.34 24.45 -7.03
CA ARG A 970 -4.37 23.73 -7.83
C ARG A 970 -5.63 23.34 -7.04
N VAL A 971 -5.67 23.58 -5.73
CA VAL A 971 -6.68 23.02 -4.82
C VAL A 971 -7.39 24.15 -4.08
N LEU A 972 -8.43 24.71 -4.71
CA LEU A 972 -9.30 25.72 -4.11
C LEU A 972 -10.23 25.15 -3.00
N LYS A 973 -10.22 23.83 -2.75
CA LYS A 973 -10.80 23.14 -1.57
C LYS A 973 -10.15 21.76 -1.44
N GLU A 974 -9.51 21.49 -0.30
CA GLU A 974 -8.78 20.24 -0.05
C GLU A 974 -9.66 19.01 -0.38
N GLY A 975 -9.24 18.20 -1.37
CA GLY A 975 -9.91 16.95 -1.72
C GLY A 975 -10.77 16.91 -3.01
N TRP A 976 -11.17 18.03 -3.64
CA TRP A 976 -12.07 18.03 -4.81
C TRP A 976 -11.39 18.48 -6.14
N PRO A 977 -11.57 17.78 -7.28
CA PRO A 977 -11.00 18.18 -8.56
C PRO A 977 -11.80 19.30 -9.24
N LYS A 978 -11.18 19.97 -10.21
CA LYS A 978 -11.83 21.06 -10.96
C LYS A 978 -12.92 20.53 -11.89
N TYR A 979 -14.18 20.91 -11.62
CA TYR A 979 -15.30 20.73 -12.56
C TYR A 979 -15.45 21.93 -13.49
N LEU A 980 -15.73 21.65 -14.76
CA LEU A 980 -16.30 22.59 -15.73
C LEU A 980 -17.78 22.79 -15.37
N VAL A 981 -18.21 24.04 -15.17
CA VAL A 981 -19.60 24.39 -14.89
C VAL A 981 -20.00 25.50 -15.85
N ARG A 982 -20.99 25.29 -16.71
CA ARG A 982 -21.43 26.30 -17.69
C ARG A 982 -22.86 26.06 -18.15
N LEU A 983 -23.44 27.01 -18.88
CA LEU A 983 -24.68 26.80 -19.62
C LEU A 983 -24.37 26.25 -21.03
N ALA A 984 -24.99 25.14 -21.41
CA ALA A 984 -24.97 24.65 -22.79
C ALA A 984 -25.87 25.53 -23.68
N GLY A 985 -25.74 25.41 -25.02
CA GLY A 985 -26.44 26.27 -25.99
C GLY A 985 -27.97 26.31 -25.93
N GLY A 986 -28.60 25.45 -25.11
CA GLY A 986 -30.04 25.46 -24.81
C GLY A 986 -30.41 25.96 -23.40
N GLY A 987 -29.48 26.56 -22.65
CA GLY A 987 -29.71 27.07 -21.29
C GLY A 987 -29.73 26.00 -20.18
N SER A 988 -29.26 24.78 -20.46
CA SER A 988 -29.11 23.71 -19.46
C SER A 988 -27.74 23.80 -18.76
N LEU A 989 -27.73 23.54 -17.45
CA LEU A 989 -26.49 23.50 -16.67
C LEU A 989 -25.69 22.25 -17.00
N GLU A 990 -24.46 22.42 -17.48
CA GLU A 990 -23.48 21.36 -17.72
C GLU A 990 -22.44 21.37 -16.59
N VAL A 991 -22.33 20.26 -15.85
CA VAL A 991 -21.31 20.05 -14.81
C VAL A 991 -20.45 18.84 -15.20
N LYS A 992 -19.16 19.05 -15.49
CA LYS A 992 -18.32 18.04 -16.11
C LYS A 992 -16.87 18.03 -15.61
N TYR A 993 -16.37 16.88 -15.21
CA TYR A 993 -14.94 16.65 -14.94
C TYR A 993 -14.27 15.99 -16.16
N ARG A 994 -13.05 16.41 -16.52
CA ARG A 994 -12.29 15.87 -17.66
C ARG A 994 -10.88 15.50 -17.23
N SER A 995 -10.37 14.38 -17.73
CA SER A 995 -8.99 13.93 -17.50
C SER A 995 -8.54 13.00 -18.62
N THR A 996 -7.25 13.08 -18.97
CA THR A 996 -6.57 12.10 -19.84
C THR A 996 -6.12 10.86 -19.06
N ASN A 997 -6.07 10.94 -17.72
CA ASN A 997 -5.71 9.82 -16.86
C ASN A 997 -6.96 8.98 -16.53
N PRO A 998 -7.04 7.71 -16.95
CA PRO A 998 -8.18 6.84 -16.68
C PRO A 998 -8.41 6.63 -15.18
N GLU A 999 -7.35 6.57 -14.37
CA GLU A 999 -7.47 6.41 -12.91
C GLU A 999 -8.13 7.62 -12.25
N SER A 1000 -7.93 8.81 -12.80
CA SER A 1000 -8.58 10.02 -12.29
C SER A 1000 -10.08 10.05 -12.61
N ILE A 1001 -10.46 9.57 -13.81
CA ILE A 1001 -11.87 9.41 -14.19
C ILE A 1001 -12.56 8.38 -13.31
N GLU A 1002 -11.91 7.23 -13.09
CA GLU A 1002 -12.44 6.17 -12.23
C GLU A 1002 -12.55 6.63 -10.77
N ARG A 1003 -11.54 7.34 -10.25
CA ARG A 1003 -11.56 7.89 -8.88
C ARG A 1003 -12.73 8.86 -8.69
N GLU A 1004 -13.02 9.73 -9.67
CA GLU A 1004 -14.13 10.65 -9.54
C GLU A 1004 -15.49 9.95 -9.66
N ALA A 1005 -15.61 8.96 -10.55
CA ALA A 1005 -16.81 8.13 -10.63
C ALA A 1005 -17.07 7.39 -9.31
N GLN A 1006 -16.03 6.84 -8.68
CA GLN A 1006 -16.13 6.18 -7.38
C GLN A 1006 -16.53 7.15 -6.26
N ARG A 1007 -16.04 8.39 -6.28
CA ARG A 1007 -16.43 9.42 -5.31
C ARG A 1007 -17.92 9.76 -5.40
N LEU A 1008 -18.44 9.94 -6.62
CA LEU A 1008 -19.86 10.19 -6.83
C LEU A 1008 -20.71 8.98 -6.40
N ARG A 1009 -20.24 7.75 -6.63
CA ARG A 1009 -20.87 6.52 -6.10
C ARG A 1009 -20.90 6.49 -4.57
N ALA A 1010 -19.79 6.80 -3.92
CA ALA A 1010 -19.68 6.83 -2.45
C ALA A 1010 -20.61 7.87 -1.82
N MET A 1011 -20.86 8.99 -2.51
CA MET A 1011 -21.83 10.01 -2.08
C MET A 1011 -23.29 9.52 -2.15
N GLY A 1012 -23.58 8.46 -2.91
CA GLY A 1012 -24.94 7.95 -3.14
C GLY A 1012 -25.54 8.33 -4.51
N LEU A 1013 -24.70 8.70 -5.48
CA LEU A 1013 -25.11 8.90 -6.88
C LEU A 1013 -24.93 7.60 -7.68
N GLU A 1014 -25.73 7.43 -8.74
CA GLU A 1014 -25.80 6.21 -9.54
C GLU A 1014 -25.31 6.53 -10.96
N GLU A 1015 -24.36 5.74 -11.44
CA GLU A 1015 -23.85 5.86 -12.80
C GLU A 1015 -24.94 5.46 -13.82
N GLY A 1016 -25.06 6.23 -14.91
CA GLY A 1016 -26.12 6.08 -15.92
C GLY A 1016 -27.44 6.79 -15.58
N ARG A 1017 -27.65 7.20 -14.31
CA ARG A 1017 -28.85 7.94 -13.86
C ARG A 1017 -28.54 9.33 -13.34
N HIS A 1018 -27.57 9.44 -12.43
CA HIS A 1018 -27.19 10.70 -11.78
C HIS A 1018 -25.96 11.32 -12.46
N PHE A 1019 -25.07 10.49 -13.00
CA PHE A 1019 -23.91 10.94 -13.78
C PHE A 1019 -23.54 9.92 -14.85
N THR A 1020 -22.75 10.31 -15.85
CA THR A 1020 -22.23 9.43 -16.91
C THR A 1020 -20.71 9.48 -16.97
N VAL A 1021 -20.09 8.36 -17.30
CA VAL A 1021 -18.62 8.20 -17.37
C VAL A 1021 -18.22 7.82 -18.79
N LYS A 1022 -17.14 8.42 -19.28
CA LYS A 1022 -16.45 8.01 -20.51
C LYS A 1022 -14.96 7.91 -20.25
N MET A 1023 -14.38 6.73 -20.50
CA MET A 1023 -12.94 6.51 -20.33
C MET A 1023 -12.11 7.21 -21.43
N PRO A 1024 -10.86 7.63 -21.13
CA PRO A 1024 -9.97 8.22 -22.12
C PRO A 1024 -9.41 7.15 -23.08
N GLU A 1025 -9.74 7.26 -24.38
CA GLU A 1025 -9.23 6.41 -25.46
C GLU A 1025 -8.54 7.30 -26.51
N GLY A 1026 -7.31 7.74 -26.23
CA GLY A 1026 -6.55 8.68 -27.10
C GLY A 1026 -7.08 10.12 -27.13
N ARG A 1027 -8.11 10.44 -26.32
CA ARG A 1027 -8.68 11.77 -26.05
C ARG A 1027 -9.15 11.84 -24.60
N ASP A 1028 -9.45 13.03 -24.09
CA ASP A 1028 -9.97 13.24 -22.72
C ASP A 1028 -11.19 12.35 -22.42
N GLY A 1029 -11.09 11.58 -21.34
CA GLY A 1029 -12.23 10.97 -20.67
C GLY A 1029 -12.99 12.01 -19.85
N TYR A 1030 -14.21 11.69 -19.45
CA TYR A 1030 -15.00 12.61 -18.64
C TYR A 1030 -16.02 11.93 -17.72
N VAL A 1031 -16.35 12.65 -16.64
CA VAL A 1031 -17.50 12.37 -15.78
C VAL A 1031 -18.48 13.55 -15.90
N SER A 1032 -19.69 13.30 -16.39
CA SER A 1032 -20.71 14.33 -16.58
C SER A 1032 -21.82 14.15 -15.55
N ILE A 1033 -22.07 15.17 -14.73
CA ILE A 1033 -23.13 15.16 -13.74
C ILE A 1033 -24.40 15.68 -14.38
N LEU A 1034 -25.46 14.87 -14.32
CA LEU A 1034 -26.75 15.20 -14.89
C LEU A 1034 -27.53 16.10 -13.92
N LYS A 1035 -28.55 16.81 -14.45
CA LYS A 1035 -29.44 17.65 -13.62
C LYS A 1035 -29.99 16.88 -12.42
N ASP A 1036 -30.45 15.65 -12.65
CA ASP A 1036 -31.00 14.78 -11.61
C ASP A 1036 -29.94 14.35 -10.59
N GLY A 1037 -28.68 14.24 -10.99
CA GLY A 1037 -27.56 13.99 -10.09
C GLY A 1037 -27.27 15.15 -9.14
N LEU A 1038 -27.30 16.38 -9.64
CA LEU A 1038 -27.14 17.56 -8.78
C LEU A 1038 -28.35 17.76 -7.85
N MET A 1039 -29.58 17.46 -8.32
CA MET A 1039 -30.76 17.43 -7.44
C MET A 1039 -30.66 16.36 -6.36
N ARG A 1040 -30.20 15.15 -6.71
CA ARG A 1040 -30.00 14.06 -5.75
C ARG A 1040 -28.93 14.39 -4.72
N ALA A 1041 -27.81 14.99 -5.15
CA ALA A 1041 -26.78 15.48 -4.22
C ALA A 1041 -27.35 16.56 -3.27
N ALA A 1042 -28.15 17.50 -3.79
CA ALA A 1042 -28.81 18.50 -2.96
C ALA A 1042 -29.80 17.88 -1.95
N TRP A 1043 -30.55 16.86 -2.34
CA TRP A 1043 -31.42 16.11 -1.41
C TRP A 1043 -30.62 15.36 -0.34
N LEU A 1044 -29.55 14.66 -0.74
CA LEU A 1044 -28.65 13.93 0.15
C LEU A 1044 -27.95 14.88 1.15
N SER A 1045 -27.68 16.12 0.76
CA SER A 1045 -27.10 17.14 1.65
C SER A 1045 -28.00 17.51 2.85
N ILE A 1046 -29.29 17.17 2.82
CA ILE A 1046 -30.23 17.36 3.94
C ILE A 1046 -30.65 16.04 4.57
N ARG A 1047 -30.90 15.01 3.75
CA ARG A 1047 -31.57 13.77 4.17
C ARG A 1047 -30.73 12.50 4.06
N GLY A 1048 -29.50 12.60 3.53
CA GLY A 1048 -28.55 11.49 3.50
C GLY A 1048 -28.16 11.03 4.90
N SER A 1049 -27.54 9.84 4.96
CA SER A 1049 -26.82 9.38 6.16
C SER A 1049 -25.72 10.38 6.53
N GLU A 1050 -25.23 10.36 7.76
CA GLU A 1050 -24.29 11.38 8.27
C GLU A 1050 -23.10 11.65 7.32
N GLU A 1051 -22.49 10.59 6.80
CA GLU A 1051 -21.37 10.67 5.88
C GLU A 1051 -21.77 11.12 4.46
N GLN A 1052 -22.88 10.59 3.92
CA GLN A 1052 -23.42 11.04 2.62
C GLN A 1052 -23.84 12.51 2.65
N ARG A 1053 -24.41 12.95 3.78
CA ARG A 1053 -24.89 14.31 3.99
C ARG A 1053 -23.73 15.30 3.96
N ARG A 1054 -22.64 14.98 4.66
CA ARG A 1054 -21.41 15.77 4.66
C ARG A 1054 -20.82 15.85 3.24
N LEU A 1055 -20.60 14.71 2.59
CA LEU A 1055 -20.01 14.65 1.25
C LEU A 1055 -20.87 15.39 0.21
N ALA A 1056 -22.19 15.21 0.25
CA ALA A 1056 -23.11 15.84 -0.68
C ALA A 1056 -23.26 17.35 -0.41
N ALA A 1057 -23.23 17.78 0.85
CA ALA A 1057 -23.22 19.21 1.20
C ALA A 1057 -21.93 19.89 0.71
N GLU A 1058 -20.77 19.29 0.98
CA GLU A 1058 -19.47 19.80 0.53
C GLU A 1058 -19.38 19.90 -1.00
N PHE A 1059 -19.92 18.89 -1.70
CA PHE A 1059 -19.97 18.84 -3.16
C PHE A 1059 -20.93 19.89 -3.75
N VAL A 1060 -22.14 20.02 -3.22
CA VAL A 1060 -23.13 21.00 -3.70
C VAL A 1060 -22.63 22.43 -3.49
N GLU A 1061 -22.04 22.71 -2.34
CA GLU A 1061 -21.40 24.00 -2.07
C GLU A 1061 -20.28 24.29 -3.07
N TYR A 1062 -19.44 23.28 -3.34
CA TYR A 1062 -18.35 23.41 -4.32
C TYR A 1062 -18.86 23.70 -5.74
N ILE A 1063 -19.93 23.03 -6.20
CA ILE A 1063 -20.51 23.30 -7.52
C ILE A 1063 -21.15 24.69 -7.59
N LEU A 1064 -21.80 25.17 -6.53
CA LEU A 1064 -22.36 26.53 -6.49
C LEU A 1064 -21.26 27.61 -6.53
N GLN A 1065 -20.17 27.40 -5.79
CA GLN A 1065 -18.97 28.26 -5.87
C GLN A 1065 -18.34 28.25 -7.27
N ARG A 1066 -18.31 27.09 -7.94
CA ARG A 1066 -17.84 26.99 -9.33
C ARG A 1066 -18.79 27.72 -10.29
N ALA A 1067 -20.10 27.62 -10.09
CA ALA A 1067 -21.10 28.29 -10.92
C ALA A 1067 -21.02 29.83 -10.77
N GLU A 1068 -20.79 30.33 -9.56
CA GLU A 1068 -20.57 31.76 -9.27
C GLU A 1068 -19.36 32.31 -10.04
N LYS A 1069 -18.25 31.56 -10.05
CA LYS A 1069 -17.03 31.93 -10.79
C LYS A 1069 -17.18 31.95 -12.32
N GLU A 1070 -18.22 31.31 -12.86
CA GLU A 1070 -18.46 31.20 -14.31
C GLU A 1070 -19.52 32.21 -14.78
N GLY A 1071 -20.21 32.87 -13.86
CA GLY A 1071 -21.13 33.99 -14.10
C GLY A 1071 -22.49 33.83 -13.45
N ASP A 1072 -23.15 34.97 -13.16
CA ASP A 1072 -24.42 35.03 -12.41
C ASP A 1072 -25.51 34.14 -13.00
N ALA A 1073 -25.66 34.11 -14.33
CA ALA A 1073 -26.66 33.26 -15.00
C ALA A 1073 -26.40 31.74 -14.77
N VAL A 1074 -25.14 31.33 -14.67
CA VAL A 1074 -24.75 29.94 -14.38
C VAL A 1074 -25.05 29.62 -12.91
N HIS A 1075 -24.73 30.56 -12.02
CA HIS A 1075 -24.99 30.44 -10.58
C HIS A 1075 -26.49 30.35 -10.27
N GLU A 1076 -27.31 31.26 -10.82
CA GLU A 1076 -28.78 31.22 -10.66
C GLU A 1076 -29.35 29.88 -11.11
N LYS A 1077 -28.85 29.35 -12.23
CA LYS A 1077 -29.33 28.06 -12.75
C LYS A 1077 -28.94 26.89 -11.85
N ALA A 1078 -27.71 26.88 -11.32
CA ALA A 1078 -27.26 25.87 -10.37
C ALA A 1078 -28.03 25.97 -9.04
N LEU A 1079 -28.26 27.19 -8.55
CA LEU A 1079 -29.01 27.46 -7.34
C LEU A 1079 -30.47 26.99 -7.46
N GLU A 1080 -31.11 27.23 -8.61
CA GLU A 1080 -32.46 26.74 -8.91
C GLU A 1080 -32.55 25.21 -8.77
N ILE A 1081 -31.58 24.48 -9.36
CA ILE A 1081 -31.52 23.02 -9.33
C ILE A 1081 -31.30 22.50 -7.90
N VAL A 1082 -30.37 23.11 -7.17
CA VAL A 1082 -30.06 22.75 -5.77
C VAL A 1082 -31.26 23.01 -4.87
N ARG A 1083 -31.92 24.16 -5.00
CA ARG A 1083 -33.11 24.51 -4.21
C ARG A 1083 -34.24 23.51 -4.43
N ARG A 1084 -34.52 23.14 -5.68
CA ARG A 1084 -35.50 22.09 -5.99
C ARG A 1084 -35.16 20.74 -5.36
N GLY A 1085 -33.89 20.32 -5.41
CA GLY A 1085 -33.44 19.08 -4.77
C GLY A 1085 -33.64 19.07 -3.25
N LYS A 1086 -33.42 20.22 -2.59
CA LYS A 1086 -33.62 20.39 -1.15
C LYS A 1086 -35.11 20.39 -0.73
N GLU A 1087 -36.01 20.80 -1.62
CA GLU A 1087 -37.46 20.83 -1.37
C GLU A 1087 -38.13 19.45 -1.42
N VAL A 1088 -37.49 18.44 -2.02
CA VAL A 1088 -38.06 17.08 -2.14
C VAL A 1088 -38.26 16.45 -0.76
N GLY A 1089 -39.51 16.06 -0.48
CA GLY A 1089 -39.95 15.54 0.81
C GLY A 1089 -39.96 16.56 1.96
N SER A 1090 -39.66 17.85 1.73
CA SER A 1090 -39.55 18.87 2.79
C SER A 1090 -40.83 19.13 3.61
N LEU A 1091 -42.01 18.78 3.06
CA LEU A 1091 -43.32 19.00 3.66
C LEU A 1091 -43.97 17.68 4.12
N ARG A 1092 -44.97 17.77 4.99
CA ARG A 1092 -45.88 16.66 5.33
C ARG A 1092 -47.24 16.91 4.68
N LEU A 1093 -47.80 15.87 4.09
CA LEU A 1093 -49.09 15.88 3.41
C LEU A 1093 -50.24 15.86 4.42
N ALA A 1094 -50.13 15.05 5.47
CA ALA A 1094 -51.14 14.95 6.52
C ALA A 1094 -51.14 16.19 7.43
N GLY A 1095 -52.31 16.81 7.61
CA GLY A 1095 -52.49 18.03 8.40
C GLY A 1095 -52.25 19.33 7.63
N PHE A 1096 -52.11 19.27 6.30
CA PHE A 1096 -52.00 20.44 5.45
C PHE A 1096 -53.36 21.15 5.32
N GLU A 1097 -53.41 22.46 5.61
CA GLU A 1097 -54.62 23.29 5.53
C GLU A 1097 -54.34 24.63 4.83
N ARG A 1098 -55.10 24.95 3.78
CA ARG A 1098 -55.00 26.23 3.06
C ARG A 1098 -56.28 26.58 2.31
N GLU A 1099 -56.57 27.86 2.22
CA GLU A 1099 -57.66 28.40 1.39
C GLU A 1099 -57.14 28.83 0.00
N VAL A 1100 -57.82 28.40 -1.07
CA VAL A 1100 -57.56 28.78 -2.46
C VAL A 1100 -58.89 28.93 -3.19
N ASP A 1101 -59.06 30.02 -3.96
CA ASP A 1101 -60.30 30.35 -4.68
C ASP A 1101 -61.56 30.31 -3.80
N GLY A 1102 -61.46 30.75 -2.54
CA GLY A 1102 -62.57 30.78 -1.57
C GLY A 1102 -62.98 29.40 -1.02
N ARG A 1103 -62.18 28.35 -1.27
CA ARG A 1103 -62.42 26.98 -0.79
C ARG A 1103 -61.34 26.59 0.21
N LEU A 1104 -61.75 26.13 1.39
CA LEU A 1104 -60.84 25.60 2.40
C LEU A 1104 -60.49 24.14 2.06
N VAL A 1105 -59.20 23.84 1.92
CA VAL A 1105 -58.67 22.48 1.67
C VAL A 1105 -57.95 21.98 2.92
N LYS A 1106 -58.42 20.87 3.49
CA LYS A 1106 -57.81 20.15 4.62
C LYS A 1106 -57.41 18.74 4.20
N VAL A 1107 -56.12 18.44 4.19
CA VAL A 1107 -55.61 17.12 3.79
C VAL A 1107 -55.49 16.20 4.98
N ILE A 1108 -56.20 15.07 4.92
CA ILE A 1108 -56.26 14.05 5.98
C ILE A 1108 -55.08 13.08 5.83
N GLY A 1109 -54.74 12.71 4.60
CA GLY A 1109 -53.62 11.82 4.32
C GLY A 1109 -53.56 11.44 2.84
N GLY A 1110 -52.53 10.71 2.45
CA GLY A 1110 -52.35 10.27 1.07
C GLY A 1110 -51.07 9.47 0.89
N GLY A 1111 -50.98 8.80 -0.26
CA GLY A 1111 -49.85 7.96 -0.61
C GLY A 1111 -49.72 7.78 -2.12
N ALA A 1112 -48.55 7.32 -2.54
CA ALA A 1112 -48.25 7.02 -3.93
C ALA A 1112 -47.79 5.57 -4.09
N ARG A 1113 -48.22 4.91 -5.18
CA ARG A 1113 -47.84 3.54 -5.55
C ARG A 1113 -47.50 3.43 -7.03
N SER A 1114 -46.54 2.56 -7.37
CA SER A 1114 -46.23 2.18 -8.75
C SER A 1114 -46.99 0.91 -9.14
N GLU A 1115 -47.54 0.86 -10.35
CA GLU A 1115 -48.28 -0.30 -10.88
C GLU A 1115 -47.86 -0.58 -12.34
N GLU A 1116 -47.88 -1.84 -12.78
CA GLU A 1116 -47.65 -2.21 -14.18
C GLU A 1116 -48.91 -1.95 -15.02
N GLY A 1117 -48.81 -1.08 -16.03
CA GLY A 1117 -49.89 -0.84 -16.98
C GLY A 1117 -49.96 -1.93 -18.06
N GLY A 1118 -51.15 -2.17 -18.62
CA GLY A 1118 -51.38 -3.19 -19.67
C GLY A 1118 -50.62 -3.01 -20.99
N SER A 1119 -49.82 -1.95 -21.12
CA SER A 1119 -48.87 -1.71 -22.22
C SER A 1119 -47.42 -2.07 -21.87
N GLY A 1120 -47.16 -2.67 -20.69
CA GLY A 1120 -45.83 -2.98 -20.18
C GLY A 1120 -45.04 -1.75 -19.72
N ARG A 1121 -45.72 -0.64 -19.39
CA ARG A 1121 -45.13 0.60 -18.87
C ARG A 1121 -45.56 0.82 -17.43
N THR A 1122 -44.61 1.19 -16.56
CA THR A 1122 -44.88 1.52 -15.15
C THR A 1122 -45.69 2.80 -15.04
N LEU A 1123 -46.83 2.76 -14.35
CA LEU A 1123 -47.68 3.90 -14.01
C LEU A 1123 -47.49 4.26 -12.53
N LEU A 1124 -47.69 5.53 -12.20
CA LEU A 1124 -47.64 6.05 -10.83
C LEU A 1124 -49.01 6.55 -10.41
N ARG A 1125 -49.56 5.97 -9.36
CA ARG A 1125 -50.88 6.33 -8.84
C ARG A 1125 -50.72 7.09 -7.53
N ILE A 1126 -51.24 8.30 -7.48
CA ILE A 1126 -51.24 9.17 -6.29
C ILE A 1126 -52.67 9.27 -5.80
N LYS A 1127 -52.91 8.89 -4.54
CA LYS A 1127 -54.21 8.98 -3.89
C LYS A 1127 -54.11 9.89 -2.66
N ILE A 1128 -54.98 10.90 -2.59
CA ILE A 1128 -55.01 11.89 -1.50
C ILE A 1128 -56.44 11.99 -0.98
N THR A 1129 -56.61 11.81 0.32
CA THR A 1129 -57.86 12.01 1.03
C THR A 1129 -57.87 13.41 1.63
N ALA A 1130 -58.83 14.23 1.23
CA ALA A 1130 -58.94 15.61 1.68
C ALA A 1130 -60.41 16.03 1.86
N GLU A 1131 -60.64 17.00 2.73
CA GLU A 1131 -61.88 17.74 2.84
C GLU A 1131 -61.72 19.06 2.09
N VAL A 1132 -62.54 19.27 1.06
CA VAL A 1132 -62.54 20.49 0.25
C VAL A 1132 -63.92 21.11 0.37
N ASP A 1133 -63.98 22.31 0.96
CA ASP A 1133 -65.24 23.05 1.16
C ASP A 1133 -66.29 22.24 1.95
N GLY A 1134 -65.86 21.62 3.06
CA GLY A 1134 -66.71 20.79 3.93
C GLY A 1134 -67.04 19.40 3.38
N VAL A 1135 -66.59 19.06 2.16
CA VAL A 1135 -66.86 17.76 1.53
C VAL A 1135 -65.61 16.89 1.55
N ARG A 1136 -65.68 15.76 2.25
CA ARG A 1136 -64.61 14.75 2.29
C ARG A 1136 -64.61 13.91 1.01
N GLY A 1137 -63.47 13.84 0.33
CA GLY A 1137 -63.27 13.07 -0.90
C GLY A 1137 -61.94 12.32 -0.95
N ASP A 1138 -61.93 11.22 -1.69
CA ASP A 1138 -60.74 10.48 -2.08
C ASP A 1138 -60.37 10.83 -3.52
N TYR A 1139 -59.29 11.59 -3.69
CA TYR A 1139 -58.86 12.10 -4.98
C TYR A 1139 -57.70 11.28 -5.51
N GLU A 1140 -57.83 10.80 -6.74
CA GLU A 1140 -56.85 9.89 -7.33
C GLU A 1140 -56.39 10.37 -8.71
N MET A 1141 -55.08 10.33 -8.93
CA MET A 1141 -54.41 10.72 -10.18
C MET A 1141 -53.45 9.62 -10.63
N THR A 1142 -53.45 9.30 -11.92
CA THR A 1142 -52.51 8.33 -12.50
C THR A 1142 -51.56 9.01 -13.47
N TYR A 1143 -50.26 8.96 -13.16
CA TYR A 1143 -49.17 9.43 -13.99
C TYR A 1143 -48.60 8.32 -14.88
N GLY A 1144 -48.32 8.69 -16.11
CA GLY A 1144 -47.70 7.86 -17.12
C GLY A 1144 -46.73 8.67 -17.97
N ARG A 1145 -46.02 7.96 -18.84
CA ARG A 1145 -45.16 8.55 -19.87
C ARG A 1145 -45.77 8.38 -21.26
N TYR A 1146 -46.00 9.48 -21.95
CA TYR A 1146 -46.78 9.52 -23.19
C TYR A 1146 -46.02 10.22 -24.33
N GLY A 1147 -46.31 9.83 -25.58
CA GLY A 1147 -45.74 10.44 -26.78
C GLY A 1147 -44.33 9.95 -27.15
N LYS A 1148 -43.77 10.50 -28.24
CA LYS A 1148 -42.40 10.22 -28.72
C LYS A 1148 -41.32 10.82 -27.81
N ASP A 1149 -41.65 11.93 -27.14
CA ASP A 1149 -40.74 12.66 -26.25
C ASP A 1149 -40.79 12.19 -24.79
N ASN A 1150 -41.48 11.08 -24.53
CA ASN A 1150 -41.60 10.46 -23.19
C ASN A 1150 -42.08 11.45 -22.11
N GLU A 1151 -43.08 12.27 -22.43
CA GLU A 1151 -43.58 13.33 -21.54
C GLU A 1151 -44.29 12.76 -20.32
N THR A 1152 -44.00 13.32 -19.14
CA THR A 1152 -44.70 12.99 -17.89
C THR A 1152 -46.06 13.68 -17.84
N LYS A 1153 -47.14 12.90 -17.86
CA LYS A 1153 -48.51 13.42 -17.71
C LYS A 1153 -49.31 12.56 -16.73
N GLY A 1154 -50.12 13.22 -15.91
CA GLY A 1154 -51.09 12.64 -15.01
C GLY A 1154 -52.51 12.91 -15.49
N TYR A 1155 -53.36 11.88 -15.45
CA TYR A 1155 -54.77 11.99 -15.79
C TYR A 1155 -55.66 11.52 -14.64
N ALA A 1156 -56.74 12.28 -14.42
CA ALA A 1156 -57.88 11.87 -13.62
C ALA A 1156 -59.16 12.16 -14.38
N TYR A 1157 -60.13 11.25 -14.27
CA TYR A 1157 -61.42 11.34 -14.97
C TYR A 1157 -62.55 11.38 -13.95
N ILE A 1158 -63.30 12.48 -13.94
CA ILE A 1158 -64.40 12.75 -13.00
C ILE A 1158 -65.69 12.95 -13.80
N ARG A 1159 -66.85 12.56 -13.26
CA ARG A 1159 -68.15 12.75 -13.94
C ARG A 1159 -68.86 14.04 -13.53
N GLU A 1160 -68.75 14.41 -12.26
CA GLU A 1160 -69.40 15.59 -11.68
C GLU A 1160 -68.50 16.83 -11.76
N GLU A 1161 -69.07 17.94 -12.24
CA GLU A 1161 -68.33 19.21 -12.44
C GLU A 1161 -67.85 19.81 -11.12
N ALA A 1162 -68.68 19.69 -10.06
CA ALA A 1162 -68.31 20.13 -8.72
C ALA A 1162 -67.12 19.34 -8.14
N ASP A 1163 -67.02 18.04 -8.40
CA ASP A 1163 -65.90 17.21 -7.91
C ASP A 1163 -64.60 17.47 -8.69
N ALA A 1164 -64.72 17.79 -9.98
CA ALA A 1164 -63.57 18.20 -10.79
C ALA A 1164 -62.99 19.54 -10.32
N GLU A 1165 -63.86 20.49 -9.97
CA GLU A 1165 -63.46 21.77 -9.37
C GLU A 1165 -62.79 21.60 -8.00
N ARG A 1166 -63.33 20.73 -7.13
CA ARG A 1166 -62.70 20.39 -5.84
C ARG A 1166 -61.32 19.74 -6.02
N PHE A 1167 -61.18 18.82 -6.98
CA PHE A 1167 -59.89 18.19 -7.23
C PHE A 1167 -58.88 19.18 -7.81
N SER A 1168 -59.32 20.08 -8.69
CA SER A 1168 -58.48 21.15 -9.23
C SER A 1168 -57.93 22.05 -8.13
N ALA A 1169 -58.79 22.48 -7.19
CA ALA A 1169 -58.38 23.26 -6.02
C ALA A 1169 -57.37 22.52 -5.14
N LEU A 1170 -57.56 21.21 -4.89
CA LEU A 1170 -56.60 20.40 -4.14
C LEU A 1170 -55.23 20.33 -4.84
N VAL A 1171 -55.18 20.12 -6.15
CA VAL A 1171 -53.92 20.06 -6.92
C VAL A 1171 -53.22 21.43 -6.89
N GLU A 1172 -53.96 22.52 -7.06
CA GLU A 1172 -53.41 23.87 -7.02
C GLU A 1172 -52.84 24.23 -5.66
N VAL A 1173 -53.56 23.90 -4.59
CA VAL A 1173 -53.12 24.08 -3.21
C VAL A 1173 -51.81 23.33 -2.93
N LEU A 1174 -51.73 22.06 -3.37
CA LEU A 1174 -50.59 21.22 -3.06
C LEU A 1174 -49.37 21.50 -3.92
N THR A 1175 -49.56 21.92 -5.17
CA THR A 1175 -48.47 22.07 -6.16
C THR A 1175 -48.14 23.52 -6.50
N GLY A 1176 -49.02 24.47 -6.16
CA GLY A 1176 -48.92 25.89 -6.53
C GLY A 1176 -49.28 26.18 -7.99
N LYS A 1177 -49.79 25.19 -8.75
CA LYS A 1177 -50.22 25.36 -10.14
C LYS A 1177 -51.57 24.69 -10.39
N ARG A 1178 -52.46 25.40 -11.08
CA ARG A 1178 -53.78 24.88 -11.46
C ARG A 1178 -53.66 23.86 -12.60
N PRO A 1179 -54.26 22.66 -12.47
CA PRO A 1179 -54.23 21.66 -13.53
C PRO A 1179 -55.16 22.03 -14.68
N ARG A 1180 -54.93 21.43 -15.87
CA ARG A 1180 -55.78 21.68 -17.05
C ARG A 1180 -57.05 20.83 -16.96
N ILE A 1181 -58.22 21.44 -17.14
CA ILE A 1181 -59.51 20.75 -17.14
C ILE A 1181 -60.06 20.71 -18.57
N ARG A 1182 -60.51 19.52 -19.03
CA ARG A 1182 -61.12 19.34 -20.36
C ARG A 1182 -62.37 18.47 -20.27
N ARG A 1183 -63.46 18.90 -20.91
CA ARG A 1183 -64.70 18.11 -21.03
C ARG A 1183 -64.59 17.16 -22.22
N MET A 1184 -64.78 15.87 -21.98
CA MET A 1184 -64.68 14.79 -22.97
C MET A 1184 -66.03 14.57 -23.67
N LYS A 1185 -65.99 13.97 -24.87
CA LYS A 1185 -67.18 13.70 -25.69
C LYS A 1185 -68.16 12.70 -25.05
N ASP A 1186 -67.70 11.91 -24.09
CA ASP A 1186 -68.49 10.90 -23.36
C ASP A 1186 -69.07 11.42 -22.04
N GLY A 1187 -69.04 12.74 -21.83
CA GLY A 1187 -69.56 13.39 -20.63
C GLY A 1187 -68.62 13.42 -19.43
N ARG A 1188 -67.44 12.77 -19.48
CA ARG A 1188 -66.43 12.84 -18.41
C ARG A 1188 -65.62 14.14 -18.48
N ILE A 1189 -65.15 14.62 -17.34
CA ILE A 1189 -64.23 15.74 -17.18
C ILE A 1189 -62.84 15.17 -16.89
N MET A 1190 -61.86 15.51 -17.72
CA MET A 1190 -60.48 15.08 -17.59
C MET A 1190 -59.63 16.20 -16.97
N ILE A 1191 -58.95 15.88 -15.88
CA ILE A 1191 -57.92 16.72 -15.27
C ILE A 1191 -56.55 16.23 -15.74
N GLU A 1192 -55.78 17.11 -16.38
CA GLU A 1192 -54.43 16.85 -16.90
C GLU A 1192 -53.39 17.60 -16.07
N CYS A 1193 -52.47 16.85 -15.45
CA CYS A 1193 -51.33 17.36 -14.68
C CYS A 1193 -50.02 17.07 -15.40
N GLY A 1194 -49.22 18.11 -15.68
CA GLY A 1194 -47.86 17.95 -16.23
C GLY A 1194 -46.77 17.67 -15.19
N LYS A 1195 -45.51 17.56 -15.66
CA LYS A 1195 -44.31 17.32 -14.84
C LYS A 1195 -44.17 18.26 -13.63
N GLU A 1196 -44.51 19.54 -13.79
CA GLU A 1196 -44.38 20.53 -12.71
C GLU A 1196 -45.33 20.24 -11.53
N HIS A 1197 -46.52 19.71 -11.79
CA HIS A 1197 -47.43 19.29 -10.72
C HIS A 1197 -46.85 18.07 -9.99
N LEU A 1198 -46.23 17.14 -10.72
CA LEU A 1198 -45.55 15.99 -10.11
C LEU A 1198 -44.35 16.40 -9.26
N GLU A 1199 -43.55 17.38 -9.70
CA GLU A 1199 -42.48 18.00 -8.89
C GLU A 1199 -43.07 18.67 -7.63
N GLY A 1200 -44.24 19.32 -7.75
CA GLY A 1200 -44.97 19.87 -6.60
C GLY A 1200 -45.40 18.81 -5.58
N PHE A 1201 -45.94 17.67 -6.04
CA PHE A 1201 -46.29 16.54 -5.17
C PHE A 1201 -45.06 15.89 -4.51
N ALA A 1202 -43.90 15.89 -5.18
CA ALA A 1202 -42.66 15.34 -4.63
C ALA A 1202 -42.11 16.12 -3.42
N ARG A 1203 -42.67 17.30 -3.10
CA ARG A 1203 -42.34 18.06 -1.89
C ARG A 1203 -42.86 17.40 -0.61
N TYR A 1204 -43.87 16.54 -0.70
CA TYR A 1204 -44.47 15.89 0.46
C TYR A 1204 -43.80 14.55 0.76
N THR A 1205 -43.38 14.34 2.01
CA THR A 1205 -42.62 13.15 2.45
C THR A 1205 -43.33 11.85 2.08
N GLU A 1206 -44.66 11.82 2.22
CA GLU A 1206 -45.52 10.66 1.99
C GLU A 1206 -45.60 10.24 0.51
N LEU A 1207 -45.20 11.14 -0.41
CA LEU A 1207 -45.24 10.91 -1.86
C LEU A 1207 -43.84 10.86 -2.48
N ALA A 1208 -42.86 11.52 -1.86
CA ALA A 1208 -41.54 11.81 -2.43
C ALA A 1208 -40.78 10.55 -2.89
N ASP A 1209 -40.66 9.53 -2.03
CA ASP A 1209 -39.87 8.34 -2.35
C ASP A 1209 -40.46 7.54 -3.53
N THR A 1210 -41.78 7.34 -3.54
CA THR A 1210 -42.46 6.65 -4.64
C THR A 1210 -42.37 7.44 -5.95
N ILE A 1211 -42.55 8.76 -5.91
CA ILE A 1211 -42.43 9.62 -7.10
C ILE A 1211 -41.01 9.56 -7.67
N MET A 1212 -39.99 9.67 -6.81
CA MET A 1212 -38.58 9.65 -7.22
C MET A 1212 -38.15 8.28 -7.76
N THR A 1213 -38.69 7.19 -7.20
CA THR A 1213 -38.46 5.83 -7.68
C THR A 1213 -39.08 5.65 -9.06
N TRP A 1214 -40.35 6.02 -9.23
CA TRP A 1214 -41.05 5.93 -10.51
C TRP A 1214 -40.40 6.78 -11.61
N LEU A 1215 -39.96 8.00 -11.30
CA LEU A 1215 -39.25 8.86 -12.26
C LEU A 1215 -37.94 8.20 -12.78
N GLY A 1216 -37.27 7.39 -11.95
CA GLY A 1216 -36.08 6.62 -12.34
C GLY A 1216 -36.39 5.38 -13.18
N GLU A 1217 -37.43 4.63 -12.83
CA GLU A 1217 -37.83 3.41 -13.54
C GLU A 1217 -38.45 3.71 -14.91
N ALA A 1218 -39.33 4.71 -14.97
CA ALA A 1218 -40.02 5.11 -16.20
C ALA A 1218 -39.11 5.83 -17.21
N GLY A 1219 -37.87 6.14 -16.84
CA GLY A 1219 -36.84 6.73 -17.72
C GLY A 1219 -35.97 5.71 -18.46
N ARG A 1220 -36.03 4.41 -18.10
CA ARG A 1220 -35.29 3.34 -18.77
C ARG A 1220 -36.06 2.83 -19.99
N ARG A 1221 -36.04 3.58 -21.10
CA ARG A 1221 -36.20 3.06 -22.47
C ARG A 1221 -35.86 4.12 -23.49
#